data_AF-A0A353V9Q9-F1
#
_entry.id   AF-A0A353V9Q9-F1
#
_cell.length_a   1.000
_cell.length_b   1.000
_cell.length_c   1.000
_cell.angle_alpha   90.00
_cell.angle_beta   90.00
_cell.angle_gamma   90.00
#
_symmetry.space_group_name_H-M   'P 1'
#
loop_
_entity.id
_entity.type
_entity.pdbx_description
1 polymer ?
#
loop_
_entity_poly.entity_id
_entity_poly.type
_entity_poly.pdbx_seq_one_letter_code
_entity_poly.pdbx_strand_id
1 'polypeptide(L)'
;PAGAPPAPVAGAAPRAGPAISVGEVLVERGSLLLVDESAAEPARFEVPRLDVTLRDVTWPARAPARLALDATLPGGGTLTAEGTVGGEPASVDVRLALRGADLALAQPYLGFPARVGARVDASLAVAGPLVPAPRLTARGDVGLRRLAISDGRRDVLTVGRLDVTGIDAAWPGRVTVDRVHVRGSWALIERDRDRRFNLRALFERLPASPPPKAPLAAPPAGASPGPGPAFELRLREGVFEEGAVSIVDGITTPPARFEVAGARLAVRDFTWPARGPVKLRLTSPTPEAGTLDVEGTLALDPVRLEARAVLEGVELGPAQPYLPIEGRLTGRVSGEVGVTVALEPLAVRLDGQARLQRVRLGDGDRPLVTVGRVDVAGIDLAWPGRVALQSVRLRRPRLLIERDAQGQILLRRLVTPRGAAAPAAGATAPAGAPSPAGPPAPGSTGAATTVEVGAFSLERASARFVDYTTTPAFVEELSAVEVALTGLATAPGRRARVTARGALPGGASFALGGELATGDRPRVQLTVDVRDYLVPRANPYLERFTSWRATRGHLSIAARYTLEGTRLDARHDVLLRQLEVAEPEGDDEVERRLGLPLGFLVALMKDARGELRLSVPVSGDLGTREFDFQETVWAVVRNLAIRLLALPFAKVGSLFFSEDSKVEAVAIDPVLFAAGTARLGPGMGPHLDRVAAFLRDAPALRAALVPVLTRADVDALKRAASPAAADAPAPPEALRELTARRLDVVRQALAGGGVDATRLGAPTRRVPLVEAAGMGRVELDLRP
;
A
#
# COMPACT_ATOMS: atom_id res chain seq x y z
N PRO A 1 -61.06 -81.05 9.41
CA PRO A 1 -60.60 -80.62 10.75
C PRO A 1 -60.13 -79.15 10.69
N ALA A 2 -61.08 -78.23 10.82
CA ALA A 2 -60.86 -76.80 10.90
C ALA A 2 -61.00 -76.39 12.38
N GLY A 3 -59.90 -76.01 13.02
CA GLY A 3 -59.88 -75.40 14.35
C GLY A 3 -59.80 -73.89 14.19
N ALA A 4 -60.92 -73.21 14.42
CA ALA A 4 -60.97 -71.76 14.46
C ALA A 4 -60.26 -71.22 15.72
N PRO A 5 -59.37 -70.22 15.61
CA PRO A 5 -58.90 -69.47 16.78
C PRO A 5 -60.03 -68.58 17.34
N PRO A 6 -60.09 -68.34 18.66
CA PRO A 6 -61.22 -67.69 19.32
C PRO A 6 -61.33 -66.20 18.98
N ALA A 7 -62.57 -65.71 18.95
CA ALA A 7 -62.92 -64.32 18.76
C ALA A 7 -62.34 -63.41 19.87
N PRO A 8 -61.94 -62.17 19.54
CA PRO A 8 -61.52 -61.20 20.54
C PRO A 8 -62.71 -60.83 21.44
N VAL A 9 -62.48 -60.92 22.75
CA VAL A 9 -63.42 -60.55 23.80
C VAL A 9 -63.72 -59.05 23.68
N ALA A 10 -65.00 -58.69 23.62
CA ALA A 10 -65.46 -57.31 23.71
C ALA A 10 -64.90 -56.66 24.98
N GLY A 11 -64.18 -55.56 24.82
CA GLY A 11 -63.60 -54.79 25.92
C GLY A 11 -64.68 -54.37 26.92
N ALA A 12 -64.51 -54.77 28.17
CA ALA A 12 -65.33 -54.31 29.28
C ALA A 12 -65.29 -52.78 29.35
N ALA A 13 -66.47 -52.15 29.43
CA ALA A 13 -66.58 -50.74 29.76
C ALA A 13 -65.85 -50.47 31.09
N PRO A 14 -65.03 -49.41 31.19
CA PRO A 14 -64.34 -49.09 32.43
C PRO A 14 -65.36 -48.86 33.55
N ARG A 15 -65.25 -49.63 34.65
CA ARG A 15 -66.01 -49.37 35.87
C ARG A 15 -65.72 -47.94 36.32
N ALA A 16 -66.76 -47.11 36.42
CA ALA A 16 -66.65 -45.76 36.97
C ALA A 16 -66.10 -45.86 38.40
N GLY A 17 -64.90 -45.30 38.62
CA GLY A 17 -64.30 -45.19 39.95
C GLY A 17 -65.12 -44.26 40.85
N PRO A 18 -64.81 -44.23 42.16
CA PRO A 18 -65.49 -43.33 43.10
C PRO A 18 -65.29 -41.86 42.71
N ALA A 19 -66.36 -41.06 42.81
CA ALA A 19 -66.29 -39.61 42.70
C ALA A 19 -65.86 -39.03 44.05
N ILE A 20 -64.70 -38.36 44.10
CA ILE A 20 -64.13 -37.76 45.31
C ILE A 20 -64.14 -36.25 45.15
N SER A 21 -64.60 -35.50 46.15
CA SER A 21 -64.50 -34.04 46.21
C SER A 21 -63.80 -33.61 47.49
N VAL A 22 -62.76 -32.82 47.38
CA VAL A 22 -62.00 -32.26 48.51
C VAL A 22 -62.11 -30.75 48.46
N GLY A 23 -62.67 -30.15 49.52
CA GLY A 23 -62.90 -28.71 49.57
C GLY A 23 -61.60 -27.90 49.59
N GLU A 24 -60.63 -28.33 50.39
CA GLU A 24 -59.30 -27.70 50.49
C GLU A 24 -58.22 -28.75 50.79
N VAL A 25 -57.10 -28.65 50.09
CA VAL A 25 -55.86 -29.37 50.36
C VAL A 25 -54.79 -28.32 50.64
N LEU A 26 -54.22 -28.38 51.85
CA LEU A 26 -53.18 -27.47 52.32
C LEU A 26 -51.89 -28.26 52.59
N VAL A 27 -50.79 -27.79 52.02
CA VAL A 27 -49.42 -28.25 52.31
C VAL A 27 -48.66 -27.05 52.84
N GLU A 28 -48.19 -27.11 54.08
CA GLU A 28 -47.39 -26.05 54.71
C GLU A 28 -45.97 -26.55 54.99
N ARG A 29 -44.97 -25.75 54.64
CA ARG A 29 -43.54 -26.05 54.85
C ARG A 29 -43.14 -27.43 54.31
N GLY A 30 -43.75 -27.84 53.20
CA GLY A 30 -43.40 -29.08 52.51
C GLY A 30 -42.02 -28.99 51.87
N SER A 31 -41.40 -30.14 51.60
CA SER A 31 -40.23 -30.26 50.74
C SER A 31 -40.53 -31.21 49.59
N LEU A 32 -39.94 -30.93 48.42
CA LEU A 32 -40.14 -31.74 47.22
C LEU A 32 -38.77 -32.04 46.60
N LEU A 33 -38.49 -33.33 46.37
CA LEU A 33 -37.39 -33.77 45.53
C LEU A 33 -37.98 -34.19 44.17
N LEU A 34 -37.68 -33.42 43.13
CA LEU A 34 -38.02 -33.77 41.76
C LEU A 34 -36.79 -34.38 41.07
N VAL A 35 -36.96 -35.57 40.49
CA VAL A 35 -35.94 -36.21 39.65
C VAL A 35 -36.51 -36.32 38.25
N ASP A 36 -35.88 -35.65 37.29
CA ASP A 36 -36.25 -35.67 35.88
C ASP A 36 -35.21 -36.45 35.07
N GLU A 37 -35.62 -37.60 34.55
CA GLU A 37 -34.81 -38.48 33.72
C GLU A 37 -34.93 -38.19 32.21
N SER A 38 -35.70 -37.17 31.81
CA SER A 38 -35.87 -36.79 30.39
C SER A 38 -34.73 -35.95 29.82
N ALA A 39 -33.90 -35.35 30.69
CA ALA A 39 -32.71 -34.60 30.33
C ALA A 39 -31.54 -35.52 29.92
N ALA A 40 -30.51 -34.97 29.27
CA ALA A 40 -29.33 -35.75 28.86
C ALA A 40 -28.56 -36.33 30.06
N GLU A 41 -28.59 -35.63 31.20
CA GLU A 41 -28.18 -36.11 32.51
C GLU A 41 -29.38 -35.99 33.48
N PRO A 42 -29.67 -37.01 34.32
CA PRO A 42 -30.80 -36.94 35.26
C PRO A 42 -30.74 -35.70 36.15
N ALA A 43 -31.72 -34.81 36.01
CA ALA A 43 -31.77 -33.56 36.73
C ALA A 43 -32.45 -33.77 38.09
N ARG A 44 -31.80 -33.35 39.18
CA ARG A 44 -32.35 -33.45 40.54
C ARG A 44 -32.58 -32.06 41.11
N PHE A 45 -33.80 -31.79 41.56
CA PHE A 45 -34.22 -30.51 42.13
C PHE A 45 -34.75 -30.71 43.54
N GLU A 46 -34.05 -30.15 44.51
CA GLU A 46 -34.49 -30.10 45.92
C GLU A 46 -35.17 -28.76 46.19
N VAL A 47 -36.50 -28.77 46.35
CA VAL A 47 -37.31 -27.61 46.74
C VAL A 47 -37.44 -27.64 48.26
N PRO A 48 -36.67 -26.81 49.00
CA PRO A 48 -36.59 -26.86 50.46
C PRO A 48 -37.85 -26.35 51.18
N ARG A 49 -38.65 -25.53 50.51
CA ARG A 49 -39.92 -25.01 51.03
C ARG A 49 -40.95 -24.95 49.92
N LEU A 50 -42.10 -25.55 50.17
CA LEU A 50 -43.25 -25.60 49.30
C LEU A 50 -44.53 -25.43 50.13
N ASP A 51 -45.23 -24.33 49.91
CA ASP A 51 -46.55 -24.05 50.45
C ASP A 51 -47.57 -24.14 49.30
N VAL A 52 -48.56 -25.05 49.39
CA VAL A 52 -49.57 -25.27 48.33
C VAL A 52 -50.96 -25.28 48.93
N THR A 53 -51.84 -24.48 48.35
CA THR A 53 -53.29 -24.50 48.64
C THR A 53 -54.03 -24.86 47.36
N LEU A 54 -54.74 -25.99 47.37
CA LEU A 54 -55.66 -26.38 46.32
C LEU A 54 -57.10 -26.36 46.84
N ARG A 55 -58.02 -25.71 46.13
CA ARG A 55 -59.43 -25.65 46.50
C ARG A 55 -60.31 -26.27 45.42
N ASP A 56 -61.41 -26.87 45.86
CA ASP A 56 -62.45 -27.47 45.00
C ASP A 56 -61.92 -28.62 44.11
N VAL A 57 -61.06 -29.48 44.68
CA VAL A 57 -60.44 -30.60 43.96
C VAL A 57 -61.45 -31.72 43.78
N THR A 58 -61.62 -32.21 42.55
CA THR A 58 -62.51 -33.34 42.23
C THR A 58 -61.77 -34.47 41.53
N TRP A 59 -62.17 -35.73 41.78
CA TRP A 59 -61.71 -36.91 41.07
C TRP A 59 -62.92 -37.71 40.55
N PRO A 60 -63.00 -38.06 39.25
CA PRO A 60 -62.16 -37.56 38.16
C PRO A 60 -62.23 -36.03 38.06
N ALA A 61 -61.15 -35.39 37.61
CA ALA A 61 -60.97 -33.93 37.60
C ALA A 61 -61.83 -33.23 36.53
N ARG A 62 -63.16 -33.31 36.65
CA ARG A 62 -64.13 -32.77 35.70
C ARG A 62 -64.25 -31.24 35.78
N ALA A 63 -63.89 -30.64 36.92
CA ALA A 63 -63.91 -29.20 37.15
C ALA A 63 -62.49 -28.68 37.48
N PRO A 64 -62.17 -27.42 37.14
CA PRO A 64 -60.89 -26.82 37.49
C PRO A 64 -60.78 -26.55 38.99
N ALA A 65 -59.66 -26.94 39.60
CA ALA A 65 -59.32 -26.64 40.98
C ALA A 65 -58.54 -25.32 41.07
N ARG A 66 -58.77 -24.52 42.11
CA ARG A 66 -58.03 -23.28 42.35
C ARG A 66 -56.70 -23.59 43.02
N LEU A 67 -55.59 -23.10 42.46
CA LEU A 67 -54.22 -23.29 42.93
C LEU A 67 -53.66 -21.97 43.45
N ALA A 68 -53.07 -22.01 44.64
CA ALA A 68 -52.09 -21.02 45.12
C ALA A 68 -50.85 -21.77 45.59
N LEU A 69 -49.67 -21.40 45.09
CA LEU A 69 -48.39 -22.03 45.38
C LEU A 69 -47.35 -20.95 45.68
N ASP A 70 -46.56 -21.17 46.73
CA ASP A 70 -45.35 -20.42 47.06
C ASP A 70 -44.21 -21.43 47.33
N ALA A 71 -43.11 -21.31 46.60
CA ALA A 71 -41.99 -22.23 46.69
C ALA A 71 -40.64 -21.49 46.70
N THR A 72 -39.72 -21.94 47.54
CA THR A 72 -38.31 -21.55 47.49
C THR A 72 -37.55 -22.51 46.58
N LEU A 73 -36.87 -21.99 45.56
CA LEU A 73 -36.16 -22.81 44.58
C LEU A 73 -34.74 -23.19 45.03
N PRO A 74 -34.17 -24.30 44.50
CA PRO A 74 -32.77 -24.63 44.73
C PRO A 74 -31.84 -23.53 44.19
N GLY A 75 -30.77 -23.20 44.93
CA GLY A 75 -29.89 -22.06 44.59
C GLY A 75 -30.47 -20.67 44.93
N GLY A 76 -31.64 -20.64 45.58
CA GLY A 76 -32.33 -19.44 46.04
C GLY A 76 -33.34 -18.87 45.04
N GLY A 77 -34.12 -17.89 45.49
CA GLY A 77 -35.23 -17.33 44.74
C GLY A 77 -36.59 -17.93 45.14
N THR A 78 -37.67 -17.32 44.66
CA THR A 78 -39.04 -17.71 44.98
C THR A 78 -39.87 -17.88 43.70
N LEU A 79 -40.76 -18.86 43.70
CA LEU A 79 -41.77 -19.10 42.68
C LEU A 79 -43.14 -18.99 43.33
N THR A 80 -43.98 -18.12 42.80
CA THR A 80 -45.40 -18.04 43.17
C THR A 80 -46.25 -18.38 41.96
N ALA A 81 -47.31 -19.16 42.16
CA ALA A 81 -48.25 -19.52 41.11
C ALA A 81 -49.69 -19.44 41.62
N GLU A 82 -50.54 -18.68 40.95
CA GLU A 82 -51.95 -18.52 41.31
C GLU A 82 -52.86 -18.70 40.09
N GLY A 83 -53.91 -19.50 40.22
CA GLY A 83 -54.88 -19.67 39.14
C GLY A 83 -55.70 -20.95 39.25
N THR A 84 -55.99 -21.58 38.12
CA THR A 84 -56.76 -22.82 38.04
C THR A 84 -56.02 -23.92 37.29
N VAL A 85 -56.14 -25.15 37.79
CA VAL A 85 -55.54 -26.35 37.19
C VAL A 85 -56.56 -27.48 37.13
N GLY A 86 -56.54 -28.28 36.06
CA GLY A 86 -57.42 -29.45 35.90
C GLY A 86 -58.50 -29.27 34.83
N GLY A 87 -59.60 -30.01 34.96
CA GLY A 87 -60.66 -30.11 33.96
C GLY A 87 -60.53 -31.33 33.03
N GLU A 88 -61.57 -31.56 32.22
CA GLU A 88 -61.60 -32.60 31.19
C GLU A 88 -61.93 -31.94 29.83
N PRO A 89 -60.94 -31.73 28.94
CA PRO A 89 -59.53 -32.14 29.02
C PRO A 89 -58.70 -31.32 30.02
N ALA A 90 -57.59 -31.90 30.51
CA ALA A 90 -56.71 -31.24 31.48
C ALA A 90 -56.15 -29.93 30.93
N SER A 91 -56.31 -28.85 31.69
CA SER A 91 -55.90 -27.50 31.32
C SER A 91 -55.25 -26.76 32.49
N VAL A 92 -54.55 -25.68 32.17
CA VAL A 92 -53.94 -24.77 33.13
C VAL A 92 -54.33 -23.34 32.76
N ASP A 93 -54.57 -22.49 33.76
CA ASP A 93 -54.65 -21.03 33.63
C ASP A 93 -54.06 -20.43 34.92
N VAL A 94 -52.79 -20.04 34.88
CA VAL A 94 -52.02 -19.63 36.07
C VAL A 94 -51.19 -18.39 35.79
N ARG A 95 -51.10 -17.51 36.79
CA ARG A 95 -50.11 -16.44 36.85
C ARG A 95 -48.91 -16.92 37.64
N LEU A 96 -47.76 -16.95 37.01
CA LEU A 96 -46.47 -17.31 37.57
C LEU A 96 -45.67 -16.04 37.84
N ALA A 97 -45.12 -15.90 39.05
CA ALA A 97 -44.09 -14.91 39.32
C ALA A 97 -42.86 -15.57 39.94
N LEU A 98 -41.74 -15.40 39.26
CA LEU A 98 -40.42 -15.90 39.62
C LEU A 98 -39.55 -14.73 40.05
N ARG A 99 -38.89 -14.82 41.20
CA ARG A 99 -37.98 -13.76 41.69
C ARG A 99 -36.64 -14.35 42.08
N GLY A 100 -35.57 -13.89 41.42
CA GLY A 100 -34.18 -14.22 41.74
C GLY A 100 -33.78 -15.69 41.59
N ALA A 101 -34.49 -16.46 40.76
CA ALA A 101 -34.20 -17.87 40.53
C ALA A 101 -32.84 -18.05 39.82
N ASP A 102 -32.12 -19.12 40.16
CA ASP A 102 -30.84 -19.41 39.52
C ASP A 102 -31.03 -20.12 38.18
N LEU A 103 -30.51 -19.55 37.09
CA LEU A 103 -30.60 -20.15 35.77
C LEU A 103 -29.78 -21.45 35.66
N ALA A 104 -28.86 -21.71 36.59
CA ALA A 104 -28.14 -22.98 36.68
C ALA A 104 -29.09 -24.18 36.83
N LEU A 105 -30.31 -23.97 37.34
CA LEU A 105 -31.36 -25.00 37.39
C LEU A 105 -31.76 -25.51 36.00
N ALA A 106 -31.64 -24.67 34.97
CA ALA A 106 -31.96 -25.06 33.60
C ALA A 106 -30.81 -25.78 32.87
N GLN A 107 -29.60 -25.81 33.46
CA GLN A 107 -28.39 -26.33 32.82
C GLN A 107 -28.53 -27.76 32.27
N PRO A 108 -29.17 -28.73 32.97
CA PRO A 108 -29.34 -30.10 32.44
C PRO A 108 -30.20 -30.17 31.17
N TYR A 109 -31.03 -29.17 30.93
CA TYR A 109 -31.91 -29.08 29.77
C TYR A 109 -31.28 -28.32 28.59
N LEU A 110 -30.10 -27.72 28.79
CA LEU A 110 -29.36 -27.05 27.73
C LEU A 110 -28.62 -28.10 26.90
N GLY A 111 -28.98 -28.21 25.61
CA GLY A 111 -28.37 -29.18 24.69
C GLY A 111 -26.97 -28.80 24.20
N PHE A 112 -26.23 -27.95 24.90
CA PHE A 112 -24.92 -27.43 24.50
C PHE A 112 -23.94 -27.41 25.68
N PRO A 113 -22.63 -27.50 25.45
CA PRO A 113 -21.63 -27.68 26.51
C PRO A 113 -21.35 -26.42 27.35
N ALA A 114 -21.77 -25.24 26.91
CA ALA A 114 -21.53 -24.00 27.65
C ALA A 114 -22.23 -24.00 29.02
N ARG A 115 -21.52 -23.51 30.03
CA ARG A 115 -22.10 -23.27 31.36
C ARG A 115 -22.75 -21.91 31.41
N VAL A 116 -24.00 -21.85 31.86
CA VAL A 116 -24.80 -20.63 31.92
C VAL A 116 -25.19 -20.36 33.37
N GLY A 117 -24.85 -19.17 33.86
CA GLY A 117 -25.30 -18.68 35.16
C GLY A 117 -25.99 -17.33 35.00
N ALA A 118 -27.14 -17.15 35.67
CA ALA A 118 -27.86 -15.88 35.72
C ALA A 118 -28.87 -15.88 36.86
N ARG A 119 -29.37 -14.69 37.25
CA ARG A 119 -30.56 -14.56 38.09
C ARG A 119 -31.76 -14.19 37.23
N VAL A 120 -32.83 -14.97 37.35
CA VAL A 120 -34.05 -14.85 36.56
C VAL A 120 -35.16 -14.25 37.42
N ASP A 121 -35.80 -13.22 36.88
CA ASP A 121 -37.04 -12.65 37.37
C ASP A 121 -38.08 -12.79 36.24
N ALA A 122 -39.28 -13.30 36.50
CA ALA A 122 -40.29 -13.49 35.46
C ALA A 122 -41.70 -13.25 36.00
N SER A 123 -42.59 -12.71 35.16
CA SER A 123 -44.02 -12.62 35.42
C SER A 123 -44.76 -13.07 34.18
N LEU A 124 -45.44 -14.21 34.26
CA LEU A 124 -46.06 -14.88 33.11
C LEU A 124 -47.49 -15.32 33.44
N ALA A 125 -48.46 -14.98 32.59
CA ALA A 125 -49.77 -15.61 32.57
C ALA A 125 -49.76 -16.75 31.56
N VAL A 126 -49.95 -17.98 32.02
CA VAL A 126 -49.88 -19.20 31.20
C VAL A 126 -51.24 -19.89 31.20
N ALA A 127 -51.83 -20.07 30.01
CA ALA A 127 -53.13 -20.70 29.87
C ALA A 127 -53.21 -21.65 28.66
N GLY A 128 -53.84 -22.82 28.81
CA GLY A 128 -54.15 -23.73 27.71
C GLY A 128 -54.32 -25.20 28.10
N PRO A 129 -54.73 -26.06 27.15
CA PRO A 129 -54.84 -27.51 27.36
C PRO A 129 -53.46 -28.19 27.40
N LEU A 130 -53.33 -29.19 28.27
CA LEU A 130 -52.13 -30.01 28.45
C LEU A 130 -52.16 -31.31 27.64
N VAL A 131 -53.36 -31.81 27.32
CA VAL A 131 -53.58 -33.09 26.62
C VAL A 131 -54.43 -32.90 25.35
N PRO A 132 -54.26 -33.74 24.31
CA PRO A 132 -53.27 -34.82 24.18
C PRO A 132 -51.83 -34.34 23.95
N ALA A 133 -51.64 -33.05 23.64
CA ALA A 133 -50.35 -32.38 23.57
C ALA A 133 -50.49 -30.93 24.09
N PRO A 134 -49.48 -30.38 24.79
CA PRO A 134 -49.57 -29.06 25.40
C PRO A 134 -49.66 -27.96 24.34
N ARG A 135 -50.74 -27.18 24.39
CA ARG A 135 -50.94 -25.97 23.57
C ARG A 135 -51.14 -24.79 24.49
N LEU A 136 -50.03 -24.21 24.92
CA LEU A 136 -50.02 -23.17 25.94
C LEU A 136 -49.88 -21.79 25.30
N THR A 137 -50.67 -20.86 25.80
CA THR A 137 -50.44 -19.43 25.61
C THR A 137 -49.68 -18.90 26.81
N ALA A 138 -48.64 -18.10 26.60
CA ALA A 138 -47.89 -17.45 27.67
C ALA A 138 -47.70 -15.97 27.36
N ARG A 139 -48.08 -15.11 28.31
CA ARG A 139 -47.94 -13.65 28.19
C ARG A 139 -47.23 -13.04 29.38
N GLY A 140 -46.32 -12.11 29.15
CA GLY A 140 -45.69 -11.33 30.22
C GLY A 140 -44.25 -10.96 29.92
N ASP A 141 -43.43 -10.88 30.96
CA ASP A 141 -42.08 -10.30 30.91
C ASP A 141 -41.07 -11.21 31.64
N VAL A 142 -39.83 -11.20 31.16
CA VAL A 142 -38.71 -11.96 31.73
C VAL A 142 -37.48 -11.06 31.81
N GLY A 143 -36.86 -11.00 32.98
CA GLY A 143 -35.61 -10.30 33.24
C GLY A 143 -34.50 -11.27 33.66
N LEU A 144 -33.30 -11.07 33.12
CA LEU A 144 -32.08 -11.73 33.54
C LEU A 144 -31.10 -10.70 34.07
N ARG A 145 -30.39 -11.06 35.15
CA ARG A 145 -29.33 -10.25 35.75
C ARG A 145 -28.05 -11.07 35.88
N ARG A 146 -26.92 -10.44 35.60
CA ARG A 146 -25.58 -11.05 35.69
C ARG A 146 -25.48 -12.37 34.94
N LEU A 147 -25.96 -12.37 33.70
CA LEU A 147 -25.80 -13.54 32.82
C LEU A 147 -24.31 -13.70 32.50
N ALA A 148 -23.79 -14.89 32.71
CA ALA A 148 -22.44 -15.28 32.35
C ALA A 148 -22.50 -16.63 31.63
N ILE A 149 -21.84 -16.70 30.47
CA ILE A 149 -21.63 -17.91 29.72
C ILE A 149 -20.12 -18.17 29.70
N SER A 150 -19.71 -19.35 30.16
CA SER A 150 -18.32 -19.75 30.26
C SER A 150 -18.03 -21.04 29.50
N ASP A 151 -16.78 -21.17 29.07
CA ASP A 151 -16.22 -22.39 28.48
C ASP A 151 -15.73 -23.40 29.55
N GLY A 152 -16.07 -23.16 30.82
CA GLY A 152 -15.59 -23.91 31.99
C GLY A 152 -14.28 -23.41 32.58
N ARG A 153 -13.53 -22.53 31.89
CA ARG A 153 -12.28 -21.93 32.38
C ARG A 153 -12.43 -20.43 32.61
N ARG A 154 -13.10 -19.72 31.70
CA ARG A 154 -13.31 -18.28 31.73
C ARG A 154 -14.68 -17.91 31.17
N ASP A 155 -15.16 -16.75 31.57
CA ASP A 155 -16.33 -16.15 30.93
C ASP A 155 -15.98 -15.73 29.50
N VAL A 156 -16.84 -16.05 28.56
CA VAL A 156 -16.71 -15.69 27.13
C VAL A 156 -17.81 -14.74 26.67
N LEU A 157 -18.92 -14.69 27.42
CA LEU A 157 -20.01 -13.76 27.20
C LEU A 157 -20.61 -13.41 28.56
N THR A 158 -20.75 -12.12 28.84
CA THR A 158 -21.43 -11.61 30.02
C THR A 158 -22.47 -10.58 29.63
N VAL A 159 -23.56 -10.51 30.39
CA VAL A 159 -24.60 -9.50 30.23
C VAL A 159 -25.02 -9.03 31.62
N GLY A 160 -24.85 -7.74 31.90
CA GLY A 160 -25.26 -7.14 33.16
C GLY A 160 -26.76 -7.27 33.40
N ARG A 161 -27.56 -6.91 32.39
CA ARG A 161 -29.03 -6.98 32.43
C ARG A 161 -29.61 -7.28 31.05
N LEU A 162 -30.60 -8.16 31.01
CA LEU A 162 -31.41 -8.47 29.82
C LEU A 162 -32.88 -8.46 30.23
N ASP A 163 -33.68 -7.58 29.65
CA ASP A 163 -35.12 -7.50 29.86
C ASP A 163 -35.84 -7.87 28.55
N VAL A 164 -36.75 -8.83 28.63
CA VAL A 164 -37.64 -9.26 27.56
C VAL A 164 -39.05 -8.85 27.97
N THR A 165 -39.68 -7.97 27.18
CA THR A 165 -40.99 -7.42 27.49
C THR A 165 -42.01 -7.68 26.39
N GLY A 166 -43.28 -7.81 26.79
CA GLY A 166 -44.39 -8.07 25.87
C GLY A 166 -44.24 -9.39 25.14
N ILE A 167 -43.91 -10.46 25.88
CA ILE A 167 -43.92 -11.82 25.35
C ILE A 167 -45.39 -12.21 25.10
N ASP A 168 -45.69 -12.70 23.91
CA ASP A 168 -46.92 -13.42 23.58
C ASP A 168 -46.54 -14.68 22.81
N ALA A 169 -46.58 -15.82 23.51
CA ALA A 169 -46.22 -17.11 22.97
C ALA A 169 -47.46 -17.99 22.85
N ALA A 170 -47.60 -18.66 21.71
CA ALA A 170 -48.55 -19.74 21.46
C ALA A 170 -47.76 -21.01 21.12
N TRP A 171 -47.38 -21.76 22.15
CA TRP A 171 -46.52 -22.93 22.03
C TRP A 171 -47.26 -24.11 21.37
N PRO A 172 -46.61 -24.90 20.51
CA PRO A 172 -45.22 -24.79 20.02
C PRO A 172 -45.06 -23.98 18.72
N GLY A 173 -46.09 -23.22 18.31
CA GLY A 173 -46.17 -22.64 16.97
C GLY A 173 -45.53 -21.25 16.82
N ARG A 174 -45.76 -20.34 17.77
CA ARG A 174 -45.36 -18.94 17.64
C ARG A 174 -44.85 -18.33 18.94
N VAL A 175 -43.83 -17.48 18.84
CA VAL A 175 -43.43 -16.56 19.91
C VAL A 175 -43.28 -15.16 19.33
N THR A 176 -43.95 -14.18 19.91
CA THR A 176 -43.74 -12.76 19.60
C THR A 176 -43.20 -12.03 20.82
N VAL A 177 -42.24 -11.14 20.58
CA VAL A 177 -41.60 -10.33 21.61
C VAL A 177 -41.62 -8.88 21.17
N ASP A 178 -42.15 -8.01 22.01
CA ASP A 178 -42.23 -6.58 21.75
C ASP A 178 -40.88 -5.90 21.84
N ARG A 179 -40.15 -6.13 22.94
CA ARG A 179 -38.83 -5.54 23.11
C ARG A 179 -37.88 -6.43 23.90
N VAL A 180 -36.66 -6.57 23.37
CA VAL A 180 -35.50 -7.11 24.08
C VAL A 180 -34.54 -5.96 24.35
N HIS A 181 -34.20 -5.72 25.61
CA HIS A 181 -33.22 -4.71 26.00
C HIS A 181 -32.06 -5.38 26.74
N VAL A 182 -30.87 -5.27 26.18
CA VAL A 182 -29.62 -5.79 26.72
C VAL A 182 -28.74 -4.62 27.12
N ARG A 183 -28.21 -4.62 28.34
CA ARG A 183 -27.31 -3.58 28.83
C ARG A 183 -26.06 -4.17 29.49
N GLY A 184 -24.92 -3.57 29.17
CA GLY A 184 -23.63 -3.94 29.75
C GLY A 184 -23.23 -5.36 29.34
N SER A 185 -23.26 -5.64 28.04
CA SER A 185 -22.84 -6.92 27.48
C SER A 185 -21.37 -6.89 27.11
N TRP A 186 -20.61 -7.94 27.42
CA TRP A 186 -19.26 -8.14 26.92
C TRP A 186 -19.12 -9.52 26.27
N ALA A 187 -18.37 -9.63 25.18
CA ALA A 187 -18.10 -10.90 24.52
C ALA A 187 -16.65 -11.00 24.03
N LEU A 188 -16.08 -12.21 24.11
CA LEU A 188 -14.77 -12.55 23.57
C LEU A 188 -14.92 -13.35 22.27
N ILE A 189 -14.56 -12.74 21.14
CA ILE A 189 -14.60 -13.38 19.82
C ILE A 189 -13.17 -13.75 19.41
N GLU A 190 -12.87 -15.04 19.46
CA GLU A 190 -11.57 -15.57 19.03
C GLU A 190 -11.73 -16.35 17.72
N ARG A 191 -10.89 -16.00 16.74
CA ARG A 191 -10.72 -16.75 15.50
C ARG A 191 -9.35 -17.39 15.47
N ASP A 192 -9.29 -18.71 15.34
CA ASP A 192 -8.03 -19.45 15.28
C ASP A 192 -7.40 -19.40 13.87
N ARG A 193 -6.19 -19.97 13.74
CA ARG A 193 -5.47 -20.07 12.46
C ARG A 193 -6.17 -20.97 11.45
N ASP A 194 -6.99 -21.91 11.91
CA ASP A 194 -7.81 -22.80 11.09
C ASP A 194 -9.13 -22.15 10.63
N ARG A 195 -9.28 -20.83 10.88
CA ARG A 195 -10.43 -19.99 10.53
C ARG A 195 -11.71 -20.37 11.28
N ARG A 196 -11.63 -21.12 12.37
CA ARG A 196 -12.76 -21.48 13.23
C ARG A 196 -12.97 -20.42 14.30
N PHE A 197 -14.22 -20.23 14.69
CA PHE A 197 -14.61 -19.34 15.79
C PHE A 197 -14.88 -20.16 17.04
N ASN A 198 -14.16 -19.88 18.13
CA ASN A 198 -14.25 -20.66 19.36
C ASN A 198 -15.66 -20.59 20.00
N LEU A 199 -16.34 -19.44 19.89
CA LEU A 199 -17.70 -19.26 20.40
C LEU A 199 -18.71 -20.24 19.79
N ARG A 200 -18.51 -20.66 18.54
CA ARG A 200 -19.45 -21.58 17.88
C ARG A 200 -19.47 -22.96 18.57
N ALA A 201 -18.30 -23.47 18.95
CA ALA A 201 -18.16 -24.79 19.59
C ALA A 201 -18.92 -24.87 20.93
N LEU A 202 -19.10 -23.74 21.62
CA LEU A 202 -19.82 -23.69 22.89
C LEU A 202 -21.33 -23.90 22.77
N PHE A 203 -21.89 -23.65 21.59
CA PHE A 203 -23.33 -23.78 21.30
C PHE A 203 -23.62 -24.92 20.31
N GLU A 204 -22.62 -25.73 19.94
CA GLU A 204 -22.84 -26.94 19.16
C GLU A 204 -23.64 -27.94 20.00
N ARG A 205 -24.68 -28.53 19.38
CA ARG A 205 -25.52 -29.50 20.07
C ARG A 205 -24.67 -30.68 20.50
N LEU A 206 -24.77 -31.04 21.78
CA LEU A 206 -24.23 -32.30 22.28
C LEU A 206 -24.88 -33.45 21.49
N PRO A 207 -24.11 -34.43 21.01
CA PRO A 207 -24.69 -35.61 20.38
C PRO A 207 -25.64 -36.25 21.37
N ALA A 208 -26.91 -36.40 20.99
CA ALA A 208 -27.87 -37.13 21.80
C ALA A 208 -27.31 -38.54 22.03
N SER A 209 -27.13 -38.94 23.29
CA SER A 209 -26.87 -40.34 23.61
C SER A 209 -27.96 -41.16 22.91
N PRO A 210 -27.61 -42.16 22.09
CA PRO A 210 -28.61 -42.99 21.46
C PRO A 210 -29.47 -43.58 22.58
N PRO A 211 -30.82 -43.55 22.45
CA PRO A 211 -31.66 -44.22 23.43
C PRO A 211 -31.17 -45.67 23.57
N PRO A 212 -31.21 -46.25 24.78
CA PRO A 212 -30.93 -47.68 24.91
C PRO A 212 -31.78 -48.41 23.88
N LYS A 213 -31.14 -49.21 23.02
CA LYS A 213 -31.81 -50.03 22.01
C LYS A 213 -32.81 -50.95 22.73
N ALA A 214 -34.05 -50.49 22.88
CA ALA A 214 -35.18 -51.37 22.95
C ALA A 214 -35.36 -51.97 21.54
N PRO A 215 -35.54 -53.29 21.39
CA PRO A 215 -35.83 -53.88 20.09
C PRO A 215 -37.26 -53.48 19.69
N LEU A 216 -37.38 -52.34 19.02
CA LEU A 216 -38.61 -51.93 18.35
C LEU A 216 -38.42 -52.14 16.85
N ALA A 217 -39.38 -52.86 16.29
CA ALA A 217 -39.50 -53.19 14.88
C ALA A 217 -39.28 -51.96 13.99
N ALA A 218 -38.62 -52.19 12.85
CA ALA A 218 -38.39 -51.18 11.83
C ALA A 218 -39.72 -50.48 11.45
N PRO A 219 -39.76 -49.14 11.39
CA PRO A 219 -40.89 -48.45 10.81
C PRO A 219 -40.99 -48.80 9.31
N PRO A 220 -42.20 -48.91 8.74
CA PRO A 220 -42.36 -49.15 7.31
C PRO A 220 -41.70 -48.01 6.51
N ALA A 221 -40.86 -48.40 5.56
CA ALA A 221 -40.28 -47.49 4.58
C ALA A 221 -41.40 -46.84 3.77
N GLY A 222 -41.51 -45.51 3.82
CA GLY A 222 -42.45 -44.77 2.96
C GLY A 222 -43.03 -43.48 3.53
N ALA A 223 -42.90 -43.21 4.83
CA ALA A 223 -43.29 -41.90 5.37
C ALA A 223 -42.07 -40.99 5.46
N SER A 224 -41.86 -40.16 4.43
CA SER A 224 -41.09 -38.93 4.65
C SER A 224 -41.78 -38.15 5.77
N PRO A 225 -41.07 -37.69 6.82
CA PRO A 225 -41.69 -36.80 7.79
C PRO A 225 -42.11 -35.54 7.03
N GLY A 226 -43.41 -35.37 6.82
CA GLY A 226 -43.95 -34.10 6.33
C GLY A 226 -43.48 -32.98 7.25
N PRO A 227 -43.16 -31.78 6.74
CA PRO A 227 -42.64 -30.70 7.56
C PRO A 227 -43.63 -30.43 8.70
N GLY A 228 -43.21 -30.69 9.93
CA GLY A 228 -43.93 -30.26 11.12
C GLY A 228 -44.14 -28.73 11.06
N PRO A 229 -45.16 -28.19 11.74
CA PRO A 229 -45.46 -26.76 11.68
C PRO A 229 -44.21 -25.95 12.03
N ALA A 230 -43.78 -25.09 11.09
CA ALA A 230 -42.58 -24.29 11.25
C ALA A 230 -42.77 -23.30 12.41
N PHE A 231 -41.91 -23.40 13.43
CA PHE A 231 -41.88 -22.47 14.56
C PHE A 231 -41.64 -21.04 14.07
N GLU A 232 -42.51 -20.11 14.44
CA GLU A 232 -42.43 -18.69 14.07
C GLU A 232 -41.98 -17.84 15.26
N LEU A 233 -40.88 -17.10 15.13
CA LEU A 233 -40.42 -16.12 16.10
C LEU A 233 -40.48 -14.72 15.49
N ARG A 234 -41.06 -13.75 16.20
CA ARG A 234 -41.05 -12.34 15.81
C ARG A 234 -40.54 -11.47 16.94
N LEU A 235 -39.54 -10.65 16.66
CA LEU A 235 -39.00 -9.64 17.55
C LEU A 235 -39.23 -8.27 16.91
N ARG A 236 -40.02 -7.41 17.57
CA ARG A 236 -40.31 -6.06 17.05
C ARG A 236 -39.10 -5.14 17.22
N GLU A 237 -38.49 -5.10 18.40
CA GLU A 237 -37.30 -4.29 18.66
C GLU A 237 -36.31 -4.98 19.62
N GLY A 238 -35.04 -5.06 19.22
CA GLY A 238 -33.92 -5.44 20.06
C GLY A 238 -32.96 -4.27 20.22
N VAL A 239 -32.66 -3.87 21.46
CA VAL A 239 -31.73 -2.79 21.77
C VAL A 239 -30.62 -3.34 22.66
N PHE A 240 -29.38 -3.15 22.23
CA PHE A 240 -28.18 -3.52 22.96
C PHE A 240 -27.42 -2.23 23.26
N GLU A 241 -27.19 -1.95 24.53
CA GLU A 241 -26.53 -0.74 25.03
C GLU A 241 -25.29 -1.09 25.86
N GLU A 242 -24.29 -0.21 25.83
CA GLU A 242 -23.03 -0.40 26.56
C GLU A 242 -22.35 -1.72 26.19
N GLY A 243 -22.46 -2.11 24.91
CA GLY A 243 -21.86 -3.33 24.39
C GLY A 243 -20.35 -3.22 24.29
N ALA A 244 -19.65 -4.27 24.70
CA ALA A 244 -18.22 -4.42 24.57
C ALA A 244 -17.87 -5.73 23.88
N VAL A 245 -16.83 -5.71 23.06
CA VAL A 245 -16.32 -6.90 22.39
C VAL A 245 -14.81 -6.85 22.32
N SER A 246 -14.20 -7.98 22.67
CA SER A 246 -12.78 -8.25 22.51
C SER A 246 -12.63 -9.23 21.36
N ILE A 247 -12.07 -8.80 20.24
CA ILE A 247 -11.86 -9.64 19.05
C ILE A 247 -10.38 -9.96 18.95
N VAL A 248 -10.06 -11.25 18.86
CA VAL A 248 -8.70 -11.74 18.63
C VAL A 248 -8.70 -12.56 17.35
N ASP A 249 -8.05 -12.06 16.31
CA ASP A 249 -7.90 -12.76 15.03
C ASP A 249 -6.49 -13.35 14.91
N GLY A 250 -6.40 -14.68 15.01
CA GLY A 250 -5.16 -15.44 14.91
C GLY A 250 -4.67 -15.69 13.47
N ILE A 251 -5.41 -15.24 12.44
CA ILE A 251 -5.02 -15.41 11.03
C ILE A 251 -3.83 -14.52 10.67
N THR A 252 -3.75 -13.34 11.26
CA THR A 252 -2.62 -12.42 11.03
C THR A 252 -1.46 -12.75 11.96
N THR A 253 -0.25 -12.38 11.56
CA THR A 253 0.95 -12.48 12.42
C THR A 253 1.63 -11.11 12.51
N PRO A 254 1.66 -10.46 13.70
CA PRO A 254 1.07 -10.90 14.97
C PRO A 254 -0.48 -10.95 14.94
N PRO A 255 -1.13 -11.67 15.89
CA PRO A 255 -2.59 -11.73 15.98
C PRO A 255 -3.18 -10.33 16.13
N ALA A 256 -4.18 -10.00 15.33
CA ALA A 256 -4.89 -8.74 15.44
C ALA A 256 -5.78 -8.76 16.67
N ARG A 257 -5.77 -7.67 17.45
CA ARG A 257 -6.61 -7.51 18.63
C ARG A 257 -7.41 -6.23 18.50
N PHE A 258 -8.72 -6.34 18.70
CA PHE A 258 -9.63 -5.20 18.68
C PHE A 258 -10.44 -5.18 19.96
N GLU A 259 -10.36 -4.07 20.66
CA GLU A 259 -11.17 -3.81 21.84
C GLU A 259 -12.14 -2.69 21.49
N VAL A 260 -13.44 -2.98 21.61
CA VAL A 260 -14.50 -2.01 21.40
C VAL A 260 -15.38 -2.04 22.64
N ALA A 261 -15.66 -0.87 23.21
CA ALA A 261 -16.51 -0.73 24.39
C ALA A 261 -17.45 0.47 24.23
N GLY A 262 -18.71 0.30 24.63
CA GLY A 262 -19.74 1.35 24.55
C GLY A 262 -20.53 1.34 23.24
N ALA A 263 -20.55 0.22 22.51
CA ALA A 263 -21.36 0.10 21.30
C ALA A 263 -22.87 0.04 21.63
N ARG A 264 -23.67 0.60 20.74
CA ARG A 264 -25.13 0.52 20.74
C ARG A 264 -25.60 -0.13 19.45
N LEU A 265 -26.34 -1.23 19.53
CA LEU A 265 -26.98 -1.88 18.39
C LEU A 265 -28.50 -1.86 18.57
N ALA A 266 -29.23 -1.40 17.55
CA ALA A 266 -30.67 -1.53 17.47
C ALA A 266 -31.04 -2.41 16.26
N VAL A 267 -31.92 -3.38 16.51
CA VAL A 267 -32.43 -4.34 15.53
C VAL A 267 -33.95 -4.22 15.53
N ARG A 268 -34.58 -4.07 14.36
CA ARG A 268 -36.04 -3.98 14.25
C ARG A 268 -36.59 -4.94 13.22
N ASP A 269 -37.81 -5.39 13.49
CA ASP A 269 -38.62 -6.23 12.60
C ASP A 269 -37.95 -7.59 12.29
N PHE A 270 -37.28 -8.21 13.27
CA PHE A 270 -36.69 -9.54 13.10
C PHE A 270 -37.78 -10.63 13.11
N THR A 271 -37.73 -11.52 12.13
CA THR A 271 -38.64 -12.66 12.01
C THR A 271 -37.86 -13.93 11.68
N TRP A 272 -38.24 -15.06 12.26
CA TRP A 272 -37.75 -16.38 11.92
C TRP A 272 -38.93 -17.33 11.65
N PRO A 273 -38.94 -18.09 10.53
CA PRO A 273 -38.06 -17.94 9.36
C PRO A 273 -38.11 -16.51 8.78
N ALA A 274 -37.04 -16.10 8.09
CA ALA A 274 -36.93 -14.74 7.58
C ALA A 274 -38.02 -14.45 6.52
N ARG A 275 -38.83 -13.40 6.75
CA ARG A 275 -39.89 -12.96 5.81
C ARG A 275 -39.69 -11.56 5.25
N GLY A 276 -38.64 -10.86 5.67
CA GLY A 276 -38.35 -9.50 5.25
C GLY A 276 -36.98 -9.01 5.75
N PRO A 277 -36.56 -7.81 5.33
CA PRO A 277 -35.30 -7.22 5.75
C PRO A 277 -35.35 -6.78 7.21
N VAL A 278 -34.33 -7.16 7.97
CA VAL A 278 -34.10 -6.72 9.34
C VAL A 278 -33.43 -5.35 9.30
N LYS A 279 -33.99 -4.36 9.99
CA LYS A 279 -33.38 -3.02 10.08
C LYS A 279 -32.34 -3.00 11.17
N LEU A 280 -31.18 -2.44 10.88
CA LEU A 280 -30.01 -2.39 11.76
C LEU A 280 -29.54 -0.94 11.92
N ARG A 281 -29.25 -0.53 13.15
CA ARG A 281 -28.52 0.69 13.46
C ARG A 281 -27.45 0.40 14.50
N LEU A 282 -26.19 0.62 14.15
CA LEU A 282 -25.03 0.40 15.01
C LEU A 282 -24.30 1.72 15.19
N THR A 283 -24.14 2.15 16.44
CA THR A 283 -23.25 3.26 16.79
C THR A 283 -22.17 2.69 17.70
N SER A 284 -20.91 2.79 17.28
CA SER A 284 -19.79 2.18 17.99
C SER A 284 -18.59 3.12 18.02
N PRO A 285 -17.93 3.30 19.16
CA PRO A 285 -16.54 3.72 19.18
C PRO A 285 -15.68 2.73 18.37
N THR A 286 -14.61 3.21 17.76
CA THR A 286 -13.63 2.36 17.09
C THR A 286 -12.41 2.13 17.98
N PRO A 287 -11.63 1.06 17.75
CA PRO A 287 -10.40 0.80 18.50
C PRO A 287 -9.45 2.00 18.45
N GLU A 288 -8.77 2.27 19.57
CA GLU A 288 -7.91 3.44 19.82
C GLU A 288 -8.65 4.80 19.85
N ALA A 289 -9.27 5.21 18.74
CA ALA A 289 -10.06 6.44 18.66
C ALA A 289 -10.99 6.44 17.42
N GLY A 290 -12.03 7.28 17.50
CA GLY A 290 -13.00 7.51 16.42
C GLY A 290 -14.37 6.88 16.69
N THR A 291 -15.31 7.15 15.79
CA THR A 291 -16.68 6.60 15.84
C THR A 291 -17.11 6.06 14.49
N LEU A 292 -17.95 5.03 14.56
CA LEU A 292 -18.57 4.36 13.43
C LEU A 292 -20.09 4.37 13.67
N ASP A 293 -20.84 5.01 12.76
CA ASP A 293 -22.29 4.91 12.68
C ASP A 293 -22.65 4.12 11.42
N VAL A 294 -23.47 3.08 11.57
CA VAL A 294 -23.91 2.21 10.48
C VAL A 294 -25.43 2.08 10.54
N GLU A 295 -26.10 2.41 9.44
CA GLU A 295 -27.54 2.24 9.28
C GLU A 295 -27.82 1.43 8.02
N GLY A 296 -28.68 0.41 8.12
CA GLY A 296 -28.91 -0.48 6.99
C GLY A 296 -29.96 -1.56 7.20
N THR A 297 -30.05 -2.45 6.22
CA THR A 297 -30.96 -3.58 6.19
C THR A 297 -30.23 -4.88 5.89
N LEU A 298 -30.58 -5.95 6.59
CA LEU A 298 -30.07 -7.30 6.41
C LEU A 298 -31.21 -8.24 5.97
N ALA A 299 -31.13 -8.75 4.75
CA ALA A 299 -31.90 -9.91 4.33
C ALA A 299 -31.13 -11.19 4.71
N LEU A 300 -31.83 -12.20 5.21
CA LEU A 300 -31.23 -13.47 5.67
C LEU A 300 -31.41 -14.62 4.66
N ASP A 301 -32.30 -14.45 3.67
CA ASP A 301 -32.59 -15.46 2.64
C ASP A 301 -32.94 -14.78 1.30
N PRO A 302 -31.98 -14.66 0.34
CA PRO A 302 -30.55 -14.93 0.51
C PRO A 302 -29.87 -13.87 1.41
N VAL A 303 -28.69 -14.18 1.94
CA VAL A 303 -27.97 -13.24 2.82
C VAL A 303 -27.44 -12.04 2.03
N ARG A 304 -28.03 -10.87 2.30
CA ARG A 304 -27.66 -9.60 1.68
C ARG A 304 -27.71 -8.46 2.70
N LEU A 305 -26.61 -7.74 2.83
CA LEU A 305 -26.48 -6.55 3.67
C LEU A 305 -26.41 -5.32 2.78
N GLU A 306 -27.27 -4.35 3.04
CA GLU A 306 -27.20 -3.00 2.47
C GLU A 306 -27.07 -2.01 3.61
N ALA A 307 -25.99 -1.26 3.66
CA ALA A 307 -25.71 -0.36 4.77
C ALA A 307 -25.00 0.92 4.31
N ARG A 308 -25.25 2.00 5.03
CA ARG A 308 -24.51 3.25 4.96
C ARG A 308 -23.67 3.37 6.22
N ALA A 309 -22.36 3.53 6.05
CA ALA A 309 -21.40 3.67 7.14
C ALA A 309 -20.79 5.08 7.13
N VAL A 310 -20.84 5.75 8.28
CA VAL A 310 -20.18 7.03 8.53
C VAL A 310 -19.05 6.79 9.52
N LEU A 311 -17.83 7.11 9.09
CA LEU A 311 -16.62 7.00 9.88
C LEU A 311 -16.16 8.41 10.26
N GLU A 312 -15.89 8.64 11.55
CA GLU A 312 -15.34 9.90 12.04
C GLU A 312 -14.08 9.63 12.86
N GLY A 313 -12.95 10.14 12.38
CA GLY A 313 -11.67 10.08 13.09
C GLY A 313 -11.09 8.70 13.39
N VAL A 314 -11.52 7.64 12.70
CA VAL A 314 -11.10 6.24 12.94
C VAL A 314 -9.60 6.08 12.70
N GLU A 315 -8.85 5.54 13.67
CA GLU A 315 -7.42 5.29 13.54
C GLU A 315 -7.13 4.08 12.62
N LEU A 316 -6.13 4.20 11.75
CA LEU A 316 -5.72 3.14 10.80
C LEU A 316 -4.78 2.11 11.42
N GLY A 317 -4.14 2.43 12.55
CA GLY A 317 -3.16 1.58 13.23
C GLY A 317 -3.67 0.17 13.52
N PRO A 318 -4.88 -0.01 14.08
CA PRO A 318 -5.46 -1.33 14.36
C PRO A 318 -5.61 -2.23 13.12
N ALA A 319 -5.74 -1.66 11.92
CA ALA A 319 -5.87 -2.42 10.67
C ALA A 319 -4.52 -2.90 10.10
N GLN A 320 -3.39 -2.47 10.68
CA GLN A 320 -2.03 -2.79 10.20
C GLN A 320 -1.75 -4.28 9.94
N PRO A 321 -2.21 -5.24 10.77
CA PRO A 321 -1.95 -6.67 10.53
C PRO A 321 -2.61 -7.22 9.26
N TYR A 322 -3.64 -6.54 8.73
CA TYR A 322 -4.36 -6.92 7.51
C TYR A 322 -3.76 -6.32 6.24
N LEU A 323 -2.83 -5.37 6.37
CA LEU A 323 -2.18 -4.76 5.21
C LEU A 323 -1.05 -5.66 4.70
N PRO A 324 -1.01 -5.99 3.40
CA PRO A 324 0.04 -6.82 2.81
C PRO A 324 1.27 -5.96 2.49
N ILE A 325 1.76 -5.18 3.45
CA ILE A 325 2.92 -4.30 3.29
C ILE A 325 3.80 -4.39 4.53
N GLU A 326 5.12 -4.34 4.38
CA GLU A 326 6.03 -4.34 5.54
C GLU A 326 5.93 -3.04 6.34
N GLY A 327 5.73 -1.91 5.64
CA GLY A 327 5.70 -0.59 6.25
C GLY A 327 4.58 -0.40 7.27
N ARG A 328 4.85 0.43 8.29
CA ARG A 328 3.88 0.82 9.30
C ARG A 328 3.05 2.01 8.80
N LEU A 329 1.75 1.81 8.62
CA LEU A 329 0.76 2.82 8.25
C LEU A 329 0.04 3.32 9.52
N THR A 330 0.05 4.63 9.72
CA THR A 330 -0.74 5.30 10.76
C THR A 330 -1.46 6.50 10.17
N GLY A 331 -2.51 6.95 10.84
CA GLY A 331 -3.33 8.08 10.41
C GLY A 331 -4.78 7.88 10.79
N ARG A 332 -5.61 8.90 10.54
CA ARG A 332 -7.05 8.85 10.76
C ARG A 332 -7.79 8.81 9.44
N VAL A 333 -8.89 8.07 9.38
CA VAL A 333 -9.84 8.09 8.27
C VAL A 333 -11.19 8.59 8.74
N SER A 334 -11.83 9.40 7.90
CA SER A 334 -13.21 9.83 8.07
C SER A 334 -13.87 9.79 6.71
N GLY A 335 -15.14 9.46 6.65
CA GLY A 335 -15.77 9.26 5.36
C GLY A 335 -17.17 8.71 5.48
N GLU A 336 -17.82 8.68 4.35
CA GLU A 336 -19.16 8.15 4.22
C GLU A 336 -19.17 7.19 3.05
N VAL A 337 -19.66 5.99 3.32
CA VAL A 337 -19.53 4.85 2.43
C VAL A 337 -20.83 4.05 2.43
N GLY A 338 -21.45 3.90 1.26
CA GLY A 338 -22.46 2.89 0.99
C GLY A 338 -21.79 1.54 0.75
N VAL A 339 -22.29 0.50 1.39
CA VAL A 339 -21.78 -0.87 1.29
C VAL A 339 -22.93 -1.82 1.01
N THR A 340 -22.80 -2.60 -0.06
CA THR A 340 -23.68 -3.74 -0.35
C THR A 340 -22.85 -5.02 -0.37
N VAL A 341 -23.21 -5.99 0.46
CA VAL A 341 -22.58 -7.32 0.51
C VAL A 341 -23.64 -8.38 0.22
N ALA A 342 -23.38 -9.23 -0.77
CA ALA A 342 -24.11 -10.47 -1.02
C ALA A 342 -23.15 -11.64 -0.82
N LEU A 343 -23.60 -12.76 -0.23
CA LEU A 343 -22.73 -13.92 0.06
C LEU A 343 -22.81 -15.05 -0.97
N GLU A 344 -23.86 -15.12 -1.79
CA GLU A 344 -24.09 -16.21 -2.75
C GLU A 344 -24.49 -15.67 -4.13
N PRO A 345 -23.52 -15.43 -5.05
CA PRO A 345 -22.06 -15.44 -4.83
C PRO A 345 -21.56 -14.24 -4.01
N LEU A 346 -20.35 -14.34 -3.44
CA LEU A 346 -19.72 -13.23 -2.71
C LEU A 346 -19.47 -12.03 -3.65
N ALA A 347 -20.26 -10.98 -3.48
CA ALA A 347 -20.13 -9.72 -4.22
C ALA A 347 -20.16 -8.56 -3.24
N VAL A 348 -19.18 -7.65 -3.36
CA VAL A 348 -19.09 -6.44 -2.53
C VAL A 348 -19.13 -5.23 -3.45
N ARG A 349 -20.12 -4.37 -3.23
CA ARG A 349 -20.19 -3.03 -3.83
C ARG A 349 -19.95 -1.99 -2.76
N LEU A 350 -19.10 -1.02 -3.05
CA LEU A 350 -18.77 0.06 -2.14
C LEU A 350 -18.73 1.37 -2.91
N ASP A 351 -19.52 2.33 -2.47
CA ASP A 351 -19.60 3.67 -3.06
C ASP A 351 -19.40 4.76 -2.00
N GLY A 352 -18.76 5.87 -2.34
CA GLY A 352 -18.68 7.03 -1.45
C GLY A 352 -17.37 7.80 -1.50
N GLN A 353 -16.96 8.32 -0.33
CA GLN A 353 -15.80 9.18 -0.19
C GLN A 353 -15.08 8.97 1.14
N ALA A 354 -13.77 9.17 1.11
CA ALA A 354 -12.92 9.04 2.28
C ALA A 354 -11.93 10.21 2.36
N ARG A 355 -11.65 10.64 3.59
CA ARG A 355 -10.63 11.62 3.91
C ARG A 355 -9.71 11.02 4.94
N LEU A 356 -8.42 10.97 4.61
CA LEU A 356 -7.38 10.55 5.52
C LEU A 356 -6.62 11.78 6.02
N GLN A 357 -6.21 11.77 7.28
CA GLN A 357 -5.49 12.85 7.92
C GLN A 357 -4.26 12.31 8.67
N ARG A 358 -3.18 13.10 8.66
CA ARG A 358 -1.92 12.77 9.36
C ARG A 358 -1.40 11.37 8.99
N VAL A 359 -1.50 11.02 7.71
CA VAL A 359 -1.06 9.71 7.22
C VAL A 359 0.46 9.66 7.31
N ARG A 360 1.00 8.58 7.90
CA ARG A 360 2.43 8.30 7.91
C ARG A 360 2.67 6.86 7.52
N LEU A 361 3.63 6.67 6.63
CA LEU A 361 4.16 5.37 6.23
C LEU A 361 5.67 5.37 6.47
N GLY A 362 6.16 4.37 7.19
CA GLY A 362 7.57 4.32 7.59
C GLY A 362 8.04 2.92 7.94
N ASP A 363 9.35 2.83 8.21
CA ASP A 363 9.98 1.63 8.77
C ASP A 363 10.09 1.81 10.29
N GLY A 364 9.30 1.04 11.03
CA GLY A 364 9.14 1.22 12.48
C GLY A 364 8.64 2.63 12.84
N ASP A 365 9.47 3.39 13.56
CA ASP A 365 9.14 4.75 14.02
C ASP A 365 9.68 5.85 13.10
N ARG A 366 10.42 5.49 12.04
CA ARG A 366 10.99 6.44 11.08
C ARG A 366 10.01 6.71 9.94
N PRO A 367 9.31 7.86 9.90
CA PRO A 367 8.38 8.16 8.83
C PRO A 367 9.13 8.49 7.54
N LEU A 368 8.91 7.71 6.49
CA LEU A 368 9.52 7.93 5.17
C LEU A 368 8.56 8.66 4.22
N VAL A 369 7.26 8.48 4.41
CA VAL A 369 6.21 9.24 3.74
C VAL A 369 5.27 9.80 4.78
N THR A 370 5.01 11.11 4.73
CA THR A 370 3.99 11.76 5.54
C THR A 370 3.05 12.53 4.64
N VAL A 371 1.75 12.48 4.91
CA VAL A 371 0.75 13.24 4.15
C VAL A 371 -0.19 13.91 5.14
N GLY A 372 -0.30 15.24 5.07
CA GLY A 372 -1.16 16.00 5.96
C GLY A 372 -2.63 15.63 5.77
N ARG A 373 -3.08 15.53 4.51
CA ARG A 373 -4.44 15.17 4.13
C ARG A 373 -4.49 14.45 2.80
N VAL A 374 -5.30 13.39 2.74
CA VAL A 374 -5.68 12.68 1.51
C VAL A 374 -7.19 12.80 1.38
N ASP A 375 -7.68 13.34 0.28
CA ASP A 375 -9.10 13.33 -0.07
C ASP A 375 -9.31 12.34 -1.22
N VAL A 376 -10.18 11.36 -1.03
CA VAL A 376 -10.58 10.37 -2.02
C VAL A 376 -12.07 10.55 -2.26
N ALA A 377 -12.46 10.86 -3.49
CA ALA A 377 -13.86 11.08 -3.87
C ALA A 377 -14.27 10.15 -5.01
N GLY A 378 -15.56 9.81 -5.05
CA GLY A 378 -16.15 8.92 -6.05
C GLY A 378 -15.51 7.54 -6.03
N ILE A 379 -15.40 6.95 -4.85
CA ILE A 379 -15.03 5.55 -4.68
C ILE A 379 -16.17 4.73 -5.28
N ASP A 380 -15.86 3.82 -6.20
CA ASP A 380 -16.78 2.87 -6.82
C ASP A 380 -16.04 1.54 -6.97
N LEU A 381 -16.19 0.68 -5.97
CA LEU A 381 -15.58 -0.64 -5.90
C LEU A 381 -16.67 -1.69 -6.09
N ALA A 382 -16.47 -2.57 -7.06
CA ALA A 382 -17.29 -3.73 -7.35
C ALA A 382 -16.37 -4.97 -7.37
N TRP A 383 -16.13 -5.55 -6.20
CA TRP A 383 -15.24 -6.70 -6.06
C TRP A 383 -15.91 -7.99 -6.54
N PRO A 384 -15.23 -8.86 -7.32
CA PRO A 384 -13.81 -8.83 -7.68
C PRO A 384 -13.44 -8.11 -9.01
N GLY A 385 -14.40 -7.51 -9.71
CA GLY A 385 -14.22 -7.05 -11.11
C GLY A 385 -13.56 -5.68 -11.30
N ARG A 386 -13.97 -4.66 -10.53
CA ARG A 386 -13.58 -3.25 -10.79
C ARG A 386 -13.36 -2.45 -9.52
N VAL A 387 -12.35 -1.59 -9.54
CA VAL A 387 -12.09 -0.54 -8.55
C VAL A 387 -11.90 0.77 -9.31
N ALA A 388 -12.77 1.74 -9.09
CA ALA A 388 -12.66 3.07 -9.69
C ALA A 388 -12.66 4.15 -8.62
N LEU A 389 -11.79 5.14 -8.80
CA LEU A 389 -11.68 6.31 -7.96
C LEU A 389 -11.83 7.54 -8.85
N GLN A 390 -12.84 8.38 -8.63
CA GLN A 390 -13.01 9.60 -9.43
C GLN A 390 -11.84 10.56 -9.21
N SER A 391 -11.47 10.82 -7.96
CA SER A 391 -10.31 11.66 -7.67
C SER A 391 -9.59 11.29 -6.38
N VAL A 392 -8.26 11.45 -6.39
CA VAL A 392 -7.37 11.27 -5.25
C VAL A 392 -6.48 12.52 -5.12
N ARG A 393 -6.61 13.25 -4.02
CA ARG A 393 -5.87 14.49 -3.77
C ARG A 393 -5.04 14.39 -2.50
N LEU A 394 -3.73 14.53 -2.62
CA LEU A 394 -2.78 14.52 -1.51
C LEU A 394 -2.27 15.94 -1.28
N ARG A 395 -2.44 16.47 -0.06
CA ARG A 395 -2.00 17.82 0.30
C ARG A 395 -0.83 17.79 1.28
N ARG A 396 0.20 18.57 0.95
CA ARG A 396 1.46 18.70 1.72
C ARG A 396 2.13 17.35 2.02
N PRO A 397 2.29 16.44 1.04
CA PRO A 397 3.05 15.22 1.28
C PRO A 397 4.55 15.53 1.39
N ARG A 398 5.23 14.86 2.32
CA ARG A 398 6.69 14.90 2.47
C ARG A 398 7.25 13.50 2.28
N LEU A 399 8.21 13.37 1.38
CA LEU A 399 8.86 12.10 1.05
C LEU A 399 10.34 12.17 1.40
N LEU A 400 10.86 11.15 2.06
CA LEU A 400 12.29 10.89 2.19
C LEU A 400 12.64 9.72 1.29
N ILE A 401 13.43 10.00 0.25
CA ILE A 401 13.86 9.03 -0.75
C ILE A 401 15.35 8.79 -0.51
N GLU A 402 15.69 7.57 -0.11
CA GLU A 402 17.08 7.17 0.16
C GLU A 402 17.48 6.06 -0.79
N ARG A 403 18.62 6.25 -1.43
CA ARG A 403 19.31 5.22 -2.21
C ARG A 403 20.53 4.75 -1.40
N ASP A 404 20.54 3.47 -1.04
CA ASP A 404 21.66 2.89 -0.28
C ASP A 404 22.93 2.76 -1.13
N ALA A 405 24.05 2.36 -0.49
CA ALA A 405 25.34 2.20 -1.16
C ALA A 405 25.31 1.09 -2.25
N GLN A 406 24.37 0.15 -2.18
CA GLN A 406 24.11 -0.90 -3.16
C GLN A 406 23.18 -0.42 -4.30
N GLY A 407 22.77 0.85 -4.27
CA GLY A 407 21.93 1.48 -5.28
C GLY A 407 20.44 1.17 -5.18
N GLN A 408 19.97 0.52 -4.10
CA GLN A 408 18.57 0.18 -3.88
C GLN A 408 17.80 1.34 -3.24
N ILE A 409 16.55 1.54 -3.66
CA ILE A 409 15.66 2.56 -3.08
C ILE A 409 14.89 1.98 -1.90
N LEU A 410 15.06 2.55 -0.71
CA LEU A 410 14.47 2.02 0.53
C LEU A 410 12.94 2.06 0.55
N LEU A 411 12.31 3.05 -0.09
CA LEU A 411 10.84 3.17 -0.16
C LEU A 411 10.17 1.93 -0.79
N ARG A 412 10.87 1.20 -1.66
CA ARG A 412 10.34 -0.02 -2.28
C ARG A 412 10.02 -1.09 -1.23
N ARG A 413 10.83 -1.18 -0.17
CA ARG A 413 10.66 -2.17 0.91
C ARG A 413 9.34 -1.98 1.67
N LEU A 414 8.88 -0.73 1.80
CA LEU A 414 7.66 -0.41 2.54
C LEU A 414 6.41 -0.98 1.92
N VAL A 415 6.39 -1.18 0.60
CA VAL A 415 5.23 -1.66 -0.17
C VAL A 415 5.40 -3.09 -0.68
N THR A 416 6.50 -3.76 -0.32
CA THR A 416 6.69 -5.18 -0.63
C THR A 416 5.71 -6.02 0.19
N PRO A 417 5.04 -7.02 -0.43
CA PRO A 417 4.18 -7.94 0.29
C PRO A 417 4.93 -8.67 1.41
N ARG A 418 4.34 -8.67 2.62
CA ARG A 418 4.87 -9.47 3.74
C ARG A 418 4.96 -10.95 3.32
N GLY A 419 6.15 -11.54 3.43
CA GLY A 419 6.39 -12.93 3.04
C GLY A 419 6.76 -13.14 1.57
N ALA A 420 6.85 -12.08 0.76
CA ALA A 420 7.52 -12.17 -0.53
C ALA A 420 9.01 -12.38 -0.27
N ALA A 421 9.51 -13.59 -0.58
CA ALA A 421 10.93 -13.89 -0.52
C ALA A 421 11.70 -12.82 -1.31
N ALA A 422 12.70 -12.21 -0.67
CA ALA A 422 13.65 -11.38 -1.39
C ALA A 422 14.20 -12.21 -2.56
N PRO A 423 14.26 -11.68 -3.80
CA PRO A 423 15.02 -12.36 -4.83
C PRO A 423 16.46 -12.43 -4.31
N ALA A 424 16.92 -13.65 -4.03
CA ALA A 424 18.27 -13.89 -3.58
C ALA A 424 19.23 -13.33 -4.65
N ALA A 425 19.82 -12.17 -4.35
CA ALA A 425 20.94 -11.66 -5.11
C ALA A 425 22.15 -12.54 -4.80
N GLY A 426 22.63 -13.27 -5.80
CA GLY A 426 23.87 -14.04 -5.71
C GLY A 426 23.71 -15.54 -5.50
N ALA A 427 23.06 -16.23 -6.44
CA ALA A 427 23.37 -17.63 -6.70
C ALA A 427 23.34 -17.87 -8.21
N THR A 428 24.50 -17.76 -8.85
CA THR A 428 24.77 -18.47 -10.10
C THR A 428 24.72 -19.97 -9.82
N ALA A 429 23.52 -20.54 -9.88
CA ALA A 429 23.36 -21.97 -10.07
C ALA A 429 23.63 -22.28 -11.55
N PRO A 430 24.47 -23.27 -11.88
CA PRO A 430 24.69 -23.65 -13.27
C PRO A 430 23.39 -24.14 -13.90
N ALA A 431 23.19 -23.78 -15.16
CA ALA A 431 22.11 -24.30 -15.99
C ALA A 431 22.23 -25.84 -16.06
N GLY A 432 21.26 -26.53 -15.46
CA GLY A 432 21.15 -27.98 -15.47
C GLY A 432 19.71 -28.44 -15.34
N ALA A 433 19.15 -28.87 -16.47
CA ALA A 433 17.93 -29.67 -16.69
C ALA A 433 16.56 -29.09 -16.23
N PRO A 434 15.54 -29.09 -17.13
CA PRO A 434 14.17 -28.76 -16.77
C PRO A 434 13.58 -29.87 -15.90
N SER A 435 13.27 -29.57 -14.64
CA SER A 435 12.40 -30.43 -13.83
C SER A 435 10.95 -30.26 -14.31
N PRO A 436 10.19 -31.34 -14.51
CA PRO A 436 8.87 -31.29 -15.11
C PRO A 436 7.92 -30.46 -14.23
N ALA A 437 7.25 -29.51 -14.88
CA ALA A 437 6.15 -28.77 -14.30
C ALA A 437 5.11 -29.76 -13.78
N GLY A 438 4.97 -29.81 -12.45
CA GLY A 438 3.79 -30.40 -11.84
C GLY A 438 2.54 -29.69 -12.38
N PRO A 439 1.44 -30.42 -12.62
CA PRO A 439 0.23 -29.85 -13.19
C PRO A 439 -0.20 -28.63 -12.35
N PRO A 440 -0.51 -27.49 -12.98
CA PRO A 440 -0.93 -26.29 -12.26
C PRO A 440 -2.16 -26.63 -11.43
N ALA A 441 -2.11 -26.30 -10.14
CA ALA A 441 -3.27 -26.38 -9.28
C ALA A 441 -4.43 -25.60 -9.94
N PRO A 442 -5.61 -26.21 -10.13
CA PRO A 442 -6.77 -25.50 -10.67
C PRO A 442 -7.25 -24.51 -9.62
N GLY A 443 -7.12 -23.20 -9.87
CA GLY A 443 -7.67 -22.20 -8.96
C GLY A 443 -7.17 -20.75 -9.05
N SER A 444 -6.25 -20.36 -9.94
CA SER A 444 -5.87 -18.94 -10.10
C SER A 444 -6.11 -18.40 -11.51
N THR A 445 -7.36 -18.44 -11.93
CA THR A 445 -7.88 -17.51 -12.95
C THR A 445 -8.81 -16.52 -12.26
N GLY A 446 -8.27 -15.77 -11.30
CA GLY A 446 -8.94 -14.56 -10.83
C GLY A 446 -8.89 -13.56 -11.98
N ALA A 447 -10.05 -13.22 -12.56
CA ALA A 447 -10.16 -12.14 -13.52
C ALA A 447 -9.42 -10.91 -12.96
N ALA A 448 -8.45 -10.39 -13.72
CA ALA A 448 -7.62 -9.28 -13.26
C ALA A 448 -8.51 -8.09 -12.90
N THR A 449 -8.55 -7.73 -11.62
CA THR A 449 -9.31 -6.57 -11.16
C THR A 449 -8.84 -5.32 -11.90
N THR A 450 -9.77 -4.66 -12.58
CA THR A 450 -9.49 -3.42 -13.29
C THR A 450 -9.46 -2.26 -12.28
N VAL A 451 -8.40 -1.45 -12.34
CA VAL A 451 -8.21 -0.31 -11.44
C VAL A 451 -8.20 0.96 -12.28
N GLU A 452 -9.06 1.91 -11.96
CA GLU A 452 -9.19 3.20 -12.65
C GLU A 452 -9.08 4.35 -11.64
N VAL A 453 -8.28 5.36 -11.96
CA VAL A 453 -8.20 6.62 -11.22
C VAL A 453 -8.40 7.78 -12.20
N GLY A 454 -9.54 8.47 -12.07
CA GLY A 454 -9.93 9.56 -12.96
C GLY A 454 -8.97 10.74 -12.90
N ALA A 455 -8.72 11.25 -11.69
CA ALA A 455 -7.74 12.31 -11.45
C ALA A 455 -6.93 12.06 -10.17
N PHE A 456 -5.62 12.24 -10.24
CA PHE A 456 -4.71 12.22 -9.10
C PHE A 456 -3.99 13.57 -9.03
N SER A 457 -3.95 14.19 -7.85
CA SER A 457 -3.26 15.46 -7.65
C SER A 457 -2.43 15.47 -6.38
N LEU A 458 -1.18 15.90 -6.49
CA LEU A 458 -0.24 16.13 -5.40
C LEU A 458 -0.07 17.65 -5.26
N GLU A 459 -0.43 18.23 -4.11
CA GLU A 459 -0.38 19.67 -3.87
C GLU A 459 0.64 20.04 -2.81
N ARG A 460 1.53 21.00 -3.12
CA ARG A 460 2.55 21.53 -2.20
C ARG A 460 3.41 20.43 -1.58
N ALA A 461 3.84 19.48 -2.40
CA ALA A 461 4.70 18.39 -1.97
C ALA A 461 6.14 18.84 -1.77
N SER A 462 6.84 18.14 -0.88
CA SER A 462 8.29 18.27 -0.72
C SER A 462 8.92 16.88 -0.71
N ALA A 463 10.09 16.73 -1.30
CA ALA A 463 10.83 15.49 -1.25
C ALA A 463 12.30 15.78 -0.92
N ARG A 464 12.91 14.95 -0.08
CA ARG A 464 14.34 14.95 0.14
C ARG A 464 14.92 13.68 -0.44
N PHE A 465 15.82 13.82 -1.39
CA PHE A 465 16.56 12.73 -2.00
C PHE A 465 17.96 12.67 -1.38
N VAL A 466 18.37 11.48 -0.96
CA VAL A 466 19.72 11.21 -0.43
C VAL A 466 20.26 9.99 -1.15
N ASP A 467 21.37 10.14 -1.88
CA ASP A 467 22.07 9.05 -2.56
C ASP A 467 23.39 8.76 -1.86
N TYR A 468 23.49 7.58 -1.23
CA TYR A 468 24.69 7.09 -0.54
C TYR A 468 25.65 6.34 -1.46
N THR A 469 25.39 6.28 -2.77
CA THR A 469 26.33 5.71 -3.74
C THR A 469 27.48 6.66 -4.08
N THR A 470 27.39 7.94 -3.70
CA THR A 470 28.47 8.94 -3.83
C THR A 470 29.07 9.28 -2.47
N THR A 471 30.33 9.73 -2.46
CA THR A 471 31.01 10.23 -1.27
C THR A 471 31.58 11.63 -1.58
N PRO A 472 31.09 12.71 -0.94
CA PRO A 472 30.00 12.74 0.05
C PRO A 472 28.64 12.34 -0.55
N ALA A 473 27.66 12.01 0.30
CA ALA A 473 26.32 11.65 -0.15
C ALA A 473 25.67 12.81 -0.89
N PHE A 474 25.08 12.53 -2.05
CA PHE A 474 24.34 13.52 -2.82
C PHE A 474 23.00 13.79 -2.13
N VAL A 475 22.73 15.05 -1.80
CA VAL A 475 21.49 15.46 -1.13
C VAL A 475 20.79 16.51 -1.97
N GLU A 476 19.54 16.24 -2.34
CA GLU A 476 18.68 17.21 -2.99
C GLU A 476 17.32 17.37 -2.33
N GLU A 477 16.79 18.58 -2.39
CA GLU A 477 15.49 18.92 -1.81
C GLU A 477 14.57 19.52 -2.86
N LEU A 478 13.46 18.84 -3.12
CA LEU A 478 12.40 19.32 -3.96
C LEU A 478 11.34 19.97 -3.08
N SER A 479 10.87 21.15 -3.50
CA SER A 479 9.86 21.92 -2.79
C SER A 479 8.78 22.42 -3.75
N ALA A 480 7.62 22.76 -3.18
CA ALA A 480 6.45 23.24 -3.93
C ALA A 480 6.10 22.33 -5.13
N VAL A 481 6.30 21.02 -4.99
CA VAL A 481 6.05 20.06 -6.05
C VAL A 481 4.54 19.91 -6.21
N GLU A 482 4.08 20.09 -7.44
CA GLU A 482 2.73 19.82 -7.86
C GLU A 482 2.75 18.76 -8.94
N VAL A 483 1.89 17.75 -8.78
CA VAL A 483 1.70 16.68 -9.77
C VAL A 483 0.22 16.57 -10.07
N ALA A 484 -0.14 16.51 -11.34
CA ALA A 484 -1.47 16.17 -11.79
C ALA A 484 -1.38 15.01 -12.78
N LEU A 485 -2.16 13.96 -12.53
CA LEU A 485 -2.27 12.80 -13.38
C LEU A 485 -3.75 12.56 -13.66
N THR A 486 -4.12 12.31 -14.91
CA THR A 486 -5.51 12.10 -15.32
C THR A 486 -5.64 10.83 -16.16
N GLY A 487 -6.71 10.07 -15.94
CA GLY A 487 -7.03 8.89 -16.74
C GLY A 487 -6.14 7.67 -16.51
N LEU A 488 -5.65 7.45 -15.28
CA LEU A 488 -4.93 6.21 -14.96
C LEU A 488 -5.89 5.02 -15.03
N ALA A 489 -5.57 4.00 -15.80
CA ALA A 489 -6.35 2.78 -15.83
C ALA A 489 -5.43 1.59 -16.11
N THR A 490 -5.58 0.48 -15.38
CA THR A 490 -4.83 -0.75 -15.66
C THR A 490 -5.33 -1.48 -16.90
N ALA A 491 -6.52 -1.11 -17.42
CA ALA A 491 -7.06 -1.64 -18.65
C ALA A 491 -6.20 -1.23 -19.87
N PRO A 492 -5.90 -2.17 -20.80
CA PRO A 492 -5.05 -1.89 -21.95
C PRO A 492 -5.64 -0.81 -22.86
N GLY A 493 -4.78 0.02 -23.43
CA GLY A 493 -5.15 1.02 -24.45
C GLY A 493 -5.60 2.39 -23.92
N ARG A 494 -5.75 2.58 -22.60
CA ARG A 494 -6.01 3.90 -22.01
C ARG A 494 -4.72 4.69 -21.81
N ARG A 495 -4.73 5.94 -22.26
CA ARG A 495 -3.65 6.91 -22.06
C ARG A 495 -3.95 7.78 -20.85
N ALA A 496 -3.01 7.84 -19.92
CA ALA A 496 -3.01 8.79 -18.83
C ALA A 496 -2.09 9.97 -19.18
N ARG A 497 -2.50 11.19 -18.82
CA ARG A 497 -1.66 12.39 -18.94
C ARG A 497 -1.05 12.71 -17.58
N VAL A 498 0.24 13.00 -17.56
CA VAL A 498 0.97 13.43 -16.36
C VAL A 498 1.60 14.80 -16.59
N THR A 499 1.47 15.66 -15.59
CA THR A 499 2.21 16.92 -15.49
C THR A 499 2.77 17.04 -14.09
N ALA A 500 4.02 17.45 -13.97
CA ALA A 500 4.63 17.79 -12.69
C ALA A 500 5.43 19.08 -12.81
N ARG A 501 5.47 19.87 -11.74
CA ARG A 501 6.27 21.08 -11.65
C ARG A 501 6.75 21.26 -10.22
N GLY A 502 7.90 21.89 -10.04
CA GLY A 502 8.39 22.18 -8.70
C GLY A 502 9.66 23.01 -8.71
N ALA A 503 10.14 23.32 -7.51
CA ALA A 503 11.35 24.07 -7.28
C ALA A 503 12.43 23.17 -6.67
N LEU A 504 13.66 23.45 -7.08
CA LEU A 504 14.90 22.88 -6.57
C LEU A 504 15.68 24.00 -5.84
N PRO A 505 16.72 23.66 -5.05
CA PRO A 505 17.48 24.66 -4.33
C PRO A 505 18.25 25.58 -5.30
N GLY A 506 18.51 26.82 -4.87
CA GLY A 506 19.23 27.80 -5.70
C GLY A 506 18.38 28.46 -6.80
N GLY A 507 17.05 28.39 -6.70
CA GLY A 507 16.13 29.03 -7.66
C GLY A 507 15.85 28.21 -8.92
N ALA A 508 16.43 27.01 -9.01
CA ALA A 508 16.19 26.10 -10.12
C ALA A 508 14.75 25.58 -10.11
N SER A 509 14.21 25.29 -11.30
CA SER A 509 12.85 24.77 -11.45
C SER A 509 12.84 23.59 -12.39
N PHE A 510 11.85 22.71 -12.20
CA PHE A 510 11.61 21.63 -13.14
C PHE A 510 10.15 21.60 -13.56
N ALA A 511 9.93 21.19 -14.80
CA ALA A 511 8.62 20.86 -15.36
C ALA A 511 8.72 19.52 -16.07
N LEU A 512 7.70 18.70 -15.92
CA LEU A 512 7.54 17.42 -16.58
C LEU A 512 6.14 17.37 -17.18
N GLY A 513 6.03 16.91 -18.42
CA GLY A 513 4.75 16.73 -19.09
C GLY A 513 4.79 15.54 -20.02
N GLY A 514 3.72 14.75 -20.06
CA GLY A 514 3.71 13.59 -20.94
C GLY A 514 2.47 12.73 -20.88
N GLU A 515 2.53 11.64 -21.61
CA GLU A 515 1.50 10.62 -21.70
C GLU A 515 2.08 9.23 -21.41
N LEU A 516 1.31 8.43 -20.70
CA LEU A 516 1.67 7.06 -20.33
C LEU A 516 0.47 6.14 -20.58
N ALA A 517 0.72 5.02 -21.23
CA ALA A 517 -0.26 3.96 -21.44
C ALA A 517 0.28 2.65 -20.85
N THR A 518 -0.51 2.07 -19.95
CA THR A 518 -0.20 0.79 -19.29
C THR A 518 -0.79 -0.39 -20.05
N GLY A 519 -0.20 -1.58 -19.92
CA GLY A 519 -0.60 -2.82 -20.59
C GLY A 519 0.60 -3.67 -21.01
N ASP A 520 0.38 -4.69 -21.82
CA ASP A 520 1.41 -5.66 -22.24
C ASP A 520 2.58 -5.01 -23.01
N ARG A 521 2.33 -3.88 -23.66
CA ARG A 521 3.35 -3.03 -24.29
C ARG A 521 3.20 -1.60 -23.78
N PRO A 522 3.88 -1.23 -22.68
CA PRO A 522 3.79 0.11 -22.15
C PRO A 522 4.30 1.13 -23.18
N ARG A 523 3.61 2.27 -23.28
CA ARG A 523 4.08 3.42 -24.05
C ARG A 523 4.22 4.60 -23.12
N VAL A 524 5.40 5.21 -23.09
CA VAL A 524 5.68 6.37 -22.26
C VAL A 524 6.32 7.44 -23.12
N GLN A 525 5.72 8.63 -23.14
CA GLN A 525 6.27 9.82 -23.78
C GLN A 525 6.36 10.92 -22.74
N LEU A 526 7.57 11.30 -22.36
CA LEU A 526 7.82 12.30 -21.32
C LEU A 526 8.72 13.39 -21.86
N THR A 527 8.34 14.63 -21.60
CA THR A 527 9.19 15.81 -21.75
C THR A 527 9.55 16.30 -20.36
N VAL A 528 10.83 16.52 -20.11
CA VAL A 528 11.38 17.02 -18.86
C VAL A 528 12.19 18.27 -19.17
N ASP A 529 11.90 19.36 -18.46
CA ASP A 529 12.59 20.63 -18.57
C ASP A 529 13.11 21.00 -17.19
N VAL A 530 14.41 21.18 -17.05
CA VAL A 530 15.07 21.65 -15.83
C VAL A 530 15.77 22.95 -16.18
N ARG A 531 15.55 24.00 -15.39
CA ARG A 531 16.12 25.33 -15.63
C ARG A 531 16.98 25.77 -14.47
N ASP A 532 18.12 26.36 -14.83
CA ASP A 532 19.02 27.08 -13.93
C ASP A 532 19.53 26.30 -12.71
N TYR A 533 19.71 24.98 -12.88
CA TYR A 533 20.29 24.14 -11.85
C TYR A 533 21.75 24.47 -11.59
N LEU A 534 22.14 24.63 -10.33
CA LEU A 534 23.52 24.94 -9.94
C LEU A 534 24.41 23.70 -10.09
N VAL A 535 25.31 23.71 -11.08
CA VAL A 535 26.22 22.58 -11.36
C VAL A 535 27.03 22.15 -10.12
N PRO A 536 27.54 23.06 -9.26
CA PRO A 536 28.28 22.65 -8.06
C PRO A 536 27.50 21.73 -7.10
N ARG A 537 26.17 21.74 -7.14
CA ARG A 537 25.35 20.82 -6.32
C ARG A 537 25.41 19.37 -6.82
N ALA A 538 25.72 19.16 -8.10
CA ALA A 538 25.94 17.84 -8.68
C ALA A 538 27.39 17.34 -8.55
N ASN A 539 28.28 18.07 -7.84
CA ASN A 539 29.67 17.66 -7.64
C ASN A 539 29.85 16.24 -7.08
N PRO A 540 29.03 15.71 -6.15
CA PRO A 540 29.13 14.31 -5.73
C PRO A 540 29.06 13.29 -6.89
N TYR A 541 28.30 13.59 -7.94
CA TYR A 541 28.28 12.78 -9.16
C TYR A 541 29.39 13.17 -10.12
N LEU A 542 29.67 14.46 -10.29
CA LEU A 542 30.72 14.93 -11.20
C LEU A 542 32.08 14.35 -10.81
N GLU A 543 32.42 14.39 -9.52
CA GLU A 543 33.66 13.82 -8.98
C GLU A 543 33.70 12.31 -9.16
N ARG A 544 32.60 11.59 -8.86
CA ARG A 544 32.53 10.14 -9.02
C ARG A 544 32.72 9.69 -10.48
N PHE A 545 32.16 10.43 -11.44
CA PHE A 545 32.16 10.02 -12.84
C PHE A 545 33.30 10.61 -13.66
N THR A 546 33.84 11.77 -13.27
CA THR A 546 34.84 12.49 -14.07
C THR A 546 36.12 12.80 -13.29
N SER A 547 36.16 12.63 -11.98
CA SER A 547 37.20 13.18 -11.07
C SER A 547 37.23 14.71 -10.95
N TRP A 548 36.50 15.45 -11.80
CA TRP A 548 36.47 16.91 -11.79
C TRP A 548 35.39 17.47 -10.87
N ARG A 549 35.62 18.71 -10.41
CA ARG A 549 34.67 19.47 -9.60
C ARG A 549 34.29 20.77 -10.30
N ALA A 550 33.00 21.10 -10.34
CA ALA A 550 32.54 22.40 -10.83
C ALA A 550 32.56 23.42 -9.69
N THR A 551 33.26 24.53 -9.91
CA THR A 551 33.30 25.67 -8.97
C THR A 551 32.14 26.64 -9.24
N ARG A 552 31.73 26.76 -10.51
CA ARG A 552 30.57 27.56 -10.95
C ARG A 552 29.87 26.90 -12.13
N GLY A 553 28.62 27.29 -12.35
CA GLY A 553 27.88 26.95 -13.56
C GLY A 553 26.38 26.80 -13.32
N HIS A 554 25.61 27.12 -14.36
CA HIS A 554 24.17 26.87 -14.41
C HIS A 554 23.86 25.88 -15.54
N LEU A 555 23.02 24.90 -15.23
CA LEU A 555 22.61 23.81 -16.10
C LEU A 555 21.13 23.93 -16.39
N SER A 556 20.78 23.96 -17.68
CA SER A 556 19.42 23.76 -18.14
C SER A 556 19.37 22.53 -19.06
N ILE A 557 18.39 21.66 -18.85
CA ILE A 557 18.24 20.42 -19.58
C ILE A 557 16.81 20.35 -20.12
N ALA A 558 16.67 20.16 -21.43
CA ALA A 558 15.43 19.75 -22.06
C ALA A 558 15.60 18.30 -22.53
N ALA A 559 14.87 17.37 -21.92
CA ALA A 559 14.94 15.95 -22.23
C ALA A 559 13.60 15.43 -22.76
N ARG A 560 13.66 14.59 -23.78
CA ARG A 560 12.50 13.87 -24.34
C ARG A 560 12.77 12.38 -24.27
N TYR A 561 11.86 11.65 -23.63
CA TYR A 561 11.94 10.20 -23.48
C TYR A 561 10.73 9.56 -24.16
N THR A 562 11.00 8.57 -25.02
CA THR A 562 10.00 7.72 -25.67
C THR A 562 10.33 6.26 -25.37
N LEU A 563 9.44 5.58 -24.67
CA LEU A 563 9.51 4.14 -24.42
C LEU A 563 8.40 3.44 -25.20
N GLU A 564 8.76 2.46 -26.01
CA GLU A 564 7.82 1.56 -26.68
C GLU A 564 8.14 0.11 -26.33
N GLY A 565 7.32 -0.51 -25.49
CA GLY A 565 7.62 -1.84 -24.95
C GLY A 565 8.86 -1.78 -24.06
N THR A 566 9.98 -2.32 -24.56
CA THR A 566 11.29 -2.32 -23.86
C THR A 566 12.29 -1.35 -24.48
N ARG A 567 12.03 -0.80 -25.66
CA ARG A 567 12.96 0.10 -26.36
C ARG A 567 12.80 1.53 -25.88
N LEU A 568 13.86 2.09 -25.30
CA LEU A 568 13.94 3.48 -24.84
C LEU A 568 14.73 4.32 -25.86
N ASP A 569 14.13 5.41 -26.32
CA ASP A 569 14.78 6.50 -27.06
C ASP A 569 14.72 7.76 -26.20
N ALA A 570 15.88 8.31 -25.87
CA ALA A 570 16.03 9.51 -25.07
C ALA A 570 16.89 10.53 -25.81
N ARG A 571 16.47 11.80 -25.80
CA ARG A 571 17.25 12.91 -26.33
C ARG A 571 17.39 13.96 -25.24
N HIS A 572 18.62 14.37 -24.96
CA HIS A 572 18.92 15.38 -23.96
C HIS A 572 19.58 16.57 -24.64
N ASP A 573 18.92 17.72 -24.60
CA ASP A 573 19.48 19.00 -25.01
C ASP A 573 19.94 19.73 -23.74
N VAL A 574 21.24 19.86 -23.58
CA VAL A 574 21.92 20.37 -22.39
C VAL A 574 22.53 21.73 -22.71
N LEU A 575 22.19 22.74 -21.90
CA LEU A 575 22.77 24.08 -21.93
C LEU A 575 23.48 24.34 -20.61
N LEU A 576 24.80 24.49 -20.66
CA LEU A 576 25.62 24.90 -19.53
C LEU A 576 26.07 26.34 -19.75
N ARG A 577 25.92 27.18 -18.73
CA ARG A 577 26.31 28.60 -18.75
C ARG A 577 27.31 28.87 -17.65
N GLN A 578 28.34 29.64 -17.95
CA GLN A 578 29.35 30.07 -16.96
C GLN A 578 29.98 28.88 -16.21
N LEU A 579 30.16 27.75 -16.89
CA LEU A 579 30.81 26.57 -16.30
C LEU A 579 32.30 26.90 -16.06
N GLU A 580 32.73 26.69 -14.83
CA GLU A 580 34.13 26.70 -14.39
C GLU A 580 34.39 25.40 -13.65
N VAL A 581 35.49 24.74 -13.98
CA VAL A 581 35.88 23.45 -13.40
C VAL A 581 37.26 23.57 -12.77
N ALA A 582 37.47 22.86 -11.67
CA ALA A 582 38.76 22.74 -10.99
C ALA A 582 39.39 21.39 -11.31
N GLU A 583 40.70 21.41 -11.53
CA GLU A 583 41.50 20.21 -11.84
C GLU A 583 41.31 19.12 -10.79
N PRO A 584 41.32 17.84 -11.21
CA PRO A 584 41.22 16.71 -10.30
C PRO A 584 42.47 16.64 -9.41
N GLU A 585 42.32 16.20 -8.16
CA GLU A 585 43.45 15.98 -7.25
C GLU A 585 44.20 14.66 -7.54
N GLY A 586 43.71 13.85 -8.49
CA GLY A 586 44.26 12.55 -8.89
C GLY A 586 44.05 12.28 -10.38
N ASP A 587 43.90 11.00 -10.76
CA ASP A 587 43.74 10.61 -12.16
C ASP A 587 42.52 11.30 -12.84
N ASP A 588 42.78 11.92 -14.00
CA ASP A 588 41.75 12.53 -14.83
C ASP A 588 41.02 11.44 -15.64
N GLU A 589 39.84 11.04 -15.17
CA GLU A 589 39.01 10.05 -15.84
C GLU A 589 38.56 10.55 -17.23
N VAL A 590 38.37 11.86 -17.40
CA VAL A 590 37.98 12.45 -18.69
C VAL A 590 39.11 12.35 -19.68
N GLU A 591 40.34 12.68 -19.28
CA GLU A 591 41.52 12.51 -20.12
C GLU A 591 41.74 11.03 -20.48
N ARG A 592 41.58 10.11 -19.51
CA ARG A 592 41.72 8.67 -19.76
C ARG A 592 40.71 8.13 -20.80
N ARG A 593 39.49 8.66 -20.78
CA ARG A 593 38.36 8.21 -21.62
C ARG A 593 38.31 8.92 -22.98
N LEU A 594 38.60 10.23 -23.01
CA LEU A 594 38.45 11.10 -24.19
C LEU A 594 39.79 11.52 -24.82
N GLY A 595 40.88 11.41 -24.09
CA GLY A 595 42.24 11.78 -24.50
C GLY A 595 42.65 13.23 -24.19
N LEU A 596 41.71 14.08 -23.74
CA LEU A 596 41.96 15.47 -23.38
C LEU A 596 41.35 15.81 -22.01
N PRO A 597 42.01 16.66 -21.19
CA PRO A 597 41.47 17.11 -19.91
C PRO A 597 40.14 17.85 -20.06
N LEU A 598 39.24 17.71 -19.08
CA LEU A 598 37.91 18.35 -19.13
C LEU A 598 38.00 19.87 -19.25
N GLY A 599 38.94 20.51 -18.53
CA GLY A 599 39.13 21.95 -18.59
C GLY A 599 39.41 22.46 -20.00
N PHE A 600 40.24 21.74 -20.76
CA PHE A 600 40.55 22.08 -22.15
C PHE A 600 39.35 21.86 -23.08
N LEU A 601 38.64 20.73 -22.92
CA LEU A 601 37.42 20.45 -23.68
C LEU A 601 36.34 21.52 -23.45
N VAL A 602 36.12 21.92 -22.20
CA VAL A 602 35.17 23.00 -21.86
C VAL A 602 35.60 24.32 -22.48
N ALA A 603 36.89 24.69 -22.38
CA ALA A 603 37.38 25.95 -22.95
C ALA A 603 37.22 26.02 -24.48
N LEU A 604 37.39 24.88 -25.17
CA LEU A 604 37.27 24.79 -26.61
C LEU A 604 35.82 24.77 -27.11
N MET A 605 34.93 24.14 -26.35
CA MET A 605 33.53 23.97 -26.76
C MET A 605 32.63 25.14 -26.31
N LYS A 606 33.13 26.00 -25.41
CA LYS A 606 32.44 27.20 -24.93
C LYS A 606 32.40 28.27 -26.02
N ASP A 607 31.22 28.79 -26.31
CA ASP A 607 31.04 29.84 -27.31
C ASP A 607 31.44 31.24 -26.79
N ALA A 608 31.33 32.24 -27.66
CA ALA A 608 31.61 33.64 -27.33
C ALA A 608 30.76 34.21 -26.16
N ARG A 609 29.62 33.60 -25.83
CA ARG A 609 28.73 33.99 -24.72
C ARG A 609 29.02 33.22 -23.43
N GLY A 610 29.96 32.29 -23.49
CA GLY A 610 30.27 31.43 -22.37
C GLY A 610 29.29 30.28 -22.18
N GLU A 611 28.54 29.93 -23.23
CA GLU A 611 27.57 28.84 -23.25
C GLU A 611 28.17 27.57 -23.87
N LEU A 612 27.76 26.42 -23.35
CA LEU A 612 28.09 25.10 -23.87
C LEU A 612 26.78 24.36 -24.16
N ARG A 613 26.57 24.01 -25.43
CA ARG A 613 25.33 23.36 -25.90
C ARG A 613 25.65 21.95 -26.38
N LEU A 614 25.08 20.96 -25.70
CA LEU A 614 25.29 19.54 -26.00
C LEU A 614 23.96 18.88 -26.32
N SER A 615 23.90 18.10 -27.39
CA SER A 615 22.75 17.23 -27.67
C SER A 615 23.21 15.79 -27.59
N VAL A 616 22.71 15.07 -26.58
CA VAL A 616 23.14 13.71 -26.24
C VAL A 616 21.97 12.76 -26.52
N PRO A 617 21.98 12.02 -27.64
CA PRO A 617 21.01 10.96 -27.89
C PRO A 617 21.43 9.69 -27.14
N VAL A 618 20.50 9.08 -26.41
CA VAL A 618 20.69 7.81 -25.71
C VAL A 618 19.56 6.88 -26.12
N SER A 619 19.89 5.76 -26.77
CA SER A 619 18.91 4.74 -27.15
C SER A 619 19.36 3.37 -26.64
N GLY A 620 18.43 2.57 -26.13
CA GLY A 620 18.73 1.22 -25.62
C GLY A 620 17.50 0.35 -25.49
N ASP A 621 17.71 -0.96 -25.34
CA ASP A 621 16.67 -1.93 -25.01
C ASP A 621 16.78 -2.31 -23.52
N LEU A 622 15.74 -2.01 -22.75
CA LEU A 622 15.68 -2.31 -21.32
C LEU A 622 15.48 -3.81 -21.02
N GLY A 623 15.19 -4.63 -22.03
CA GLY A 623 14.99 -6.06 -21.89
C GLY A 623 16.28 -6.89 -21.79
N THR A 624 17.42 -6.34 -22.23
CA THR A 624 18.70 -7.06 -22.24
C THR A 624 19.51 -6.82 -20.96
N ARG A 625 19.93 -7.90 -20.28
CA ARG A 625 20.73 -7.82 -19.03
C ARG A 625 22.12 -7.20 -19.20
N GLU A 626 22.60 -7.05 -20.42
CA GLU A 626 23.96 -6.57 -20.75
C GLU A 626 24.03 -5.05 -20.99
N PHE A 627 22.92 -4.31 -20.88
CA PHE A 627 22.92 -2.87 -21.11
C PHE A 627 23.65 -2.13 -19.97
N ASP A 628 24.93 -1.80 -20.19
CA ASP A 628 25.70 -0.90 -19.34
C ASP A 628 25.45 0.55 -19.75
N PHE A 629 24.62 1.25 -18.96
CA PHE A 629 24.29 2.65 -19.18
C PHE A 629 25.52 3.55 -19.12
N GLN A 630 26.51 3.24 -18.29
CA GLN A 630 27.69 4.09 -18.11
C GLN A 630 28.60 4.05 -19.34
N GLU A 631 28.90 2.86 -19.87
CA GLU A 631 29.69 2.72 -21.09
C GLU A 631 28.96 3.30 -22.32
N THR A 632 27.64 3.15 -22.39
CA THR A 632 26.81 3.75 -23.46
C THR A 632 26.92 5.27 -23.46
N VAL A 633 26.80 5.91 -22.29
CA VAL A 633 26.91 7.37 -22.15
C VAL A 633 28.32 7.84 -22.55
N TRP A 634 29.38 7.16 -22.09
CA TRP A 634 30.74 7.49 -22.47
C TRP A 634 31.01 7.37 -23.97
N ALA A 635 30.48 6.35 -24.63
CA ALA A 635 30.59 6.20 -26.08
C ALA A 635 29.93 7.36 -26.84
N VAL A 636 28.75 7.81 -26.38
CA VAL A 636 28.05 8.96 -26.96
C VAL A 636 28.83 10.25 -26.73
N VAL A 637 29.30 10.49 -25.50
CA VAL A 637 30.09 11.68 -25.16
C VAL A 637 31.40 11.72 -25.95
N ARG A 638 32.10 10.59 -26.13
CA ARG A 638 33.31 10.50 -26.95
C ARG A 638 33.05 10.85 -28.41
N ASN A 639 32.03 10.28 -29.02
CA ASN A 639 31.64 10.60 -30.39
C ASN A 639 31.23 12.07 -30.53
N LEU A 640 30.54 12.63 -29.54
CA LEU A 640 30.17 14.04 -29.51
C LEU A 640 31.41 14.93 -29.41
N ALA A 641 32.36 14.61 -28.53
CA ALA A 641 33.62 15.33 -28.41
C ALA A 641 34.38 15.33 -29.74
N ILE A 642 34.60 14.17 -30.37
CA ILE A 642 35.28 14.08 -31.68
C ILE A 642 34.60 14.97 -32.73
N ARG A 643 33.27 14.93 -32.83
CA ARG A 643 32.52 15.75 -33.80
C ARG A 643 32.61 17.25 -33.52
N LEU A 644 32.51 17.64 -32.25
CA LEU A 644 32.56 19.05 -31.84
C LEU A 644 33.98 19.63 -31.97
N LEU A 645 35.02 18.82 -31.79
CA LEU A 645 36.42 19.20 -31.99
C LEU A 645 36.79 19.27 -33.49
N ALA A 646 36.32 18.32 -34.30
CA ALA A 646 36.69 18.24 -35.71
C ALA A 646 36.21 19.43 -36.56
N LEU A 647 35.01 19.95 -36.27
CA LEU A 647 34.40 21.05 -37.01
C LEU A 647 35.28 22.33 -37.08
N PRO A 648 35.74 22.89 -35.95
CA PRO A 648 36.62 24.04 -35.97
C PRO A 648 38.05 23.69 -36.42
N PHE A 649 38.60 22.53 -36.02
CA PHE A 649 40.00 22.18 -36.29
C PHE A 649 40.29 21.85 -37.76
N ALA A 650 39.34 21.29 -38.50
CA ALA A 650 39.53 20.95 -39.91
C ALA A 650 39.98 22.14 -40.80
N LYS A 651 39.84 23.39 -40.32
CA LYS A 651 40.23 24.61 -41.03
C LYS A 651 41.55 25.24 -40.56
N VAL A 652 42.04 24.88 -39.38
CA VAL A 652 43.18 25.54 -38.72
C VAL A 652 44.30 24.58 -38.31
N GLY A 653 44.07 23.26 -38.33
CA GLY A 653 45.07 22.28 -37.94
C GLY A 653 44.60 20.84 -38.07
N SER A 654 45.23 19.95 -37.31
CA SER A 654 45.00 18.50 -37.35
C SER A 654 44.70 17.93 -35.97
N LEU A 655 43.82 16.91 -35.93
CA LEU A 655 43.56 16.09 -34.75
C LEU A 655 44.36 14.80 -34.86
N PHE A 656 45.12 14.45 -33.83
CA PHE A 656 45.86 13.19 -33.74
C PHE A 656 45.08 12.21 -32.88
N PHE A 657 44.94 10.97 -33.35
CA PHE A 657 44.19 9.92 -32.68
C PHE A 657 45.10 8.75 -32.30
N SER A 658 44.88 8.15 -31.13
CA SER A 658 45.52 6.89 -30.72
C SER A 658 44.95 5.69 -31.47
N GLU A 659 45.59 4.52 -31.36
CA GLU A 659 45.08 3.25 -31.92
C GLU A 659 43.64 2.92 -31.43
N ASP A 660 43.28 3.38 -30.23
CA ASP A 660 41.96 3.22 -29.62
C ASP A 660 40.95 4.33 -30.01
N SER A 661 41.26 5.15 -31.02
CA SER A 661 40.44 6.28 -31.47
C SER A 661 40.20 7.36 -30.40
N LYS A 662 41.15 7.58 -29.49
CA LYS A 662 41.14 8.71 -28.53
C LYS A 662 41.90 9.89 -29.10
N VAL A 663 41.51 11.12 -28.77
CA VAL A 663 42.24 12.32 -29.26
C VAL A 663 43.51 12.49 -28.43
N GLU A 664 44.69 12.23 -28.99
CA GLU A 664 45.98 12.37 -28.28
C GLU A 664 46.47 13.81 -28.22
N ALA A 665 46.29 14.54 -29.32
CA ALA A 665 46.75 15.90 -29.43
C ALA A 665 45.92 16.70 -30.41
N VAL A 666 45.83 17.99 -30.12
CA VAL A 666 45.17 18.99 -30.96
C VAL A 666 46.22 20.04 -31.30
N ALA A 667 46.62 20.11 -32.57
CA ALA A 667 47.65 21.05 -33.01
C ALA A 667 47.09 21.97 -34.11
N ILE A 668 47.38 23.27 -33.98
CA ILE A 668 47.17 24.24 -35.07
C ILE A 668 48.34 24.09 -36.06
N ASP A 669 48.05 24.13 -37.35
CA ASP A 669 49.10 24.10 -38.37
C ASP A 669 50.08 25.25 -38.16
N PRO A 670 51.39 24.99 -38.09
CA PRO A 670 52.37 25.99 -37.73
C PRO A 670 52.49 27.07 -38.80
N VAL A 671 52.78 28.30 -38.37
CA VAL A 671 52.97 29.44 -39.26
C VAL A 671 54.38 29.38 -39.84
N LEU A 672 54.48 29.15 -41.15
CA LEU A 672 55.76 28.97 -41.84
C LEU A 672 56.36 30.29 -42.32
N PHE A 673 57.69 30.38 -42.27
CA PHE A 673 58.46 31.54 -42.70
C PHE A 673 59.52 31.18 -43.74
N ALA A 674 59.88 32.13 -44.59
CA ALA A 674 61.04 31.99 -45.47
C ALA A 674 62.35 32.00 -44.65
N ALA A 675 63.29 31.13 -45.01
CA ALA A 675 64.52 30.90 -44.27
C ALA A 675 65.31 32.21 -44.01
N GLY A 676 65.70 32.44 -42.76
CA GLY A 676 66.46 33.63 -42.33
C GLY A 676 65.68 34.94 -42.34
N THR A 677 64.37 34.94 -42.63
CA THR A 677 63.54 36.15 -42.68
C THR A 677 62.26 36.02 -41.84
N ALA A 678 61.61 37.16 -41.56
CA ALA A 678 60.29 37.23 -40.96
C ALA A 678 59.15 37.29 -42.00
N ARG A 679 59.42 36.94 -43.26
CA ARG A 679 58.39 36.94 -44.32
C ARG A 679 57.59 35.64 -44.26
N LEU A 680 56.27 35.78 -44.18
CA LEU A 680 55.32 34.65 -44.18
C LEU A 680 55.47 33.82 -45.47
N GLY A 681 55.39 32.50 -45.32
CA GLY A 681 55.34 31.57 -46.45
C GLY A 681 54.07 31.73 -47.29
N PRO A 682 54.02 31.14 -48.50
CA PRO A 682 52.84 31.17 -49.35
C PRO A 682 51.60 30.65 -48.62
N GLY A 683 50.47 31.37 -48.73
CA GLY A 683 49.18 30.95 -48.13
C GLY A 683 49.03 31.16 -46.62
N MET A 684 50.07 31.63 -45.91
CA MET A 684 50.02 31.80 -44.45
C MET A 684 49.21 33.02 -43.97
N GLY A 685 49.00 34.03 -44.81
CA GLY A 685 48.10 35.17 -44.49
C GLY A 685 46.65 34.70 -44.27
N PRO A 686 46.00 34.08 -45.27
CA PRO A 686 44.67 33.50 -45.11
C PRO A 686 44.56 32.43 -44.02
N HIS A 687 45.67 31.76 -43.68
CA HIS A 687 45.73 30.82 -42.55
C HIS A 687 45.62 31.56 -41.21
N LEU A 688 46.40 32.61 -41.01
CA LEU A 688 46.34 33.46 -39.82
C LEU A 688 44.95 34.07 -39.62
N ASP A 689 44.24 34.43 -40.70
CA ASP A 689 42.84 34.90 -40.62
C ASP A 689 41.90 33.81 -40.07
N ARG A 690 42.06 32.55 -40.49
CA ARG A 690 41.27 31.42 -39.97
C ARG A 690 41.60 31.12 -38.51
N VAL A 691 42.88 31.18 -38.13
CA VAL A 691 43.32 31.02 -36.74
C VAL A 691 42.79 32.15 -35.86
N ALA A 692 42.81 33.40 -36.35
CA ALA A 692 42.25 34.54 -35.63
C ALA A 692 40.73 34.42 -35.45
N ALA A 693 40.00 33.96 -36.48
CA ALA A 693 38.58 33.66 -36.37
C ALA A 693 38.31 32.56 -35.32
N PHE A 694 39.07 31.46 -35.37
CA PHE A 694 38.98 30.38 -34.38
C PHE A 694 39.20 30.88 -32.93
N LEU A 695 40.25 31.67 -32.69
CA LEU A 695 40.53 32.21 -31.35
C LEU A 695 39.49 33.24 -30.87
N ARG A 696 38.79 33.93 -31.78
CA ARG A 696 37.65 34.79 -31.43
C ARG A 696 36.43 33.99 -31.00
N ASP A 697 36.15 32.89 -31.70
CA ASP A 697 35.01 32.02 -31.41
C ASP A 697 35.19 31.20 -30.12
N ALA A 698 36.44 30.93 -29.73
CA ALA A 698 36.80 30.23 -28.50
C ALA A 698 37.52 31.18 -27.49
N PRO A 699 36.80 32.09 -26.82
CA PRO A 699 37.41 33.15 -25.99
C PRO A 699 38.12 32.63 -24.74
N ALA A 700 37.79 31.43 -24.28
CA ALA A 700 38.42 30.82 -23.11
C ALA A 700 39.85 30.35 -23.40
N LEU A 701 40.21 30.11 -24.67
CA LEU A 701 41.54 29.62 -25.02
C LEU A 701 42.58 30.75 -25.06
N ARG A 702 43.81 30.45 -24.65
CA ARG A 702 45.02 31.24 -24.84
C ARG A 702 45.94 30.53 -25.81
N ALA A 703 46.66 31.28 -26.62
CA ALA A 703 47.64 30.73 -27.56
C ALA A 703 49.05 31.17 -27.13
N ALA A 704 49.88 30.21 -26.71
CA ALA A 704 51.30 30.43 -26.50
C ALA A 704 52.03 30.25 -27.83
N LEU A 705 52.75 31.29 -28.25
CA LEU A 705 53.51 31.28 -29.50
C LEU A 705 54.90 30.70 -29.25
N VAL A 706 55.18 29.55 -29.86
CA VAL A 706 56.45 28.82 -29.71
C VAL A 706 57.24 28.92 -31.01
N PRO A 707 58.33 29.70 -31.05
CA PRO A 707 59.14 29.83 -32.25
C PRO A 707 60.11 28.64 -32.38
N VAL A 708 60.18 28.08 -33.58
CA VAL A 708 61.12 27.03 -33.95
C VAL A 708 61.97 27.54 -35.11
N LEU A 709 63.28 27.57 -34.89
CA LEU A 709 64.27 27.90 -35.91
C LEU A 709 64.84 26.61 -36.48
N THR A 710 65.35 26.65 -37.71
CA THR A 710 66.01 25.48 -38.31
C THR A 710 67.43 25.79 -38.74
N ARG A 711 68.23 24.75 -39.04
CA ARG A 711 69.58 24.93 -39.57
C ARG A 711 69.63 25.80 -40.83
N ALA A 712 68.59 25.74 -41.67
CA ALA A 712 68.45 26.62 -42.83
C ALA A 712 68.33 28.12 -42.46
N ASP A 713 67.69 28.44 -41.32
CA ASP A 713 67.64 29.82 -40.81
C ASP A 713 69.02 30.28 -40.35
N VAL A 714 69.74 29.42 -39.65
CA VAL A 714 71.10 29.67 -39.18
C VAL A 714 72.04 29.93 -40.38
N ASP A 715 71.98 29.08 -41.40
CA ASP A 715 72.83 29.19 -42.59
C ASP A 715 72.46 30.40 -43.46
N ALA A 716 71.18 30.78 -43.50
CA ALA A 716 70.75 32.02 -44.18
C ALA A 716 71.25 33.27 -43.45
N LEU A 717 71.18 33.30 -42.11
CA LEU A 717 71.68 34.41 -41.30
C LEU A 717 73.21 34.54 -41.38
N LYS A 718 73.95 33.42 -41.39
CA LYS A 718 75.40 33.43 -41.59
C LYS A 718 75.79 34.04 -42.94
N ARG A 719 75.10 33.61 -44.02
CA ARG A 719 75.31 34.15 -45.38
C ARG A 719 75.00 35.65 -45.48
N ALA A 720 74.01 36.14 -44.73
CA ALA A 720 73.66 37.56 -44.68
C ALA A 720 74.66 38.39 -43.87
N ALA A 721 75.32 37.81 -42.86
CA ALA A 721 76.28 38.50 -42.00
C ALA A 721 77.68 38.66 -42.64
N SER A 722 78.19 37.64 -43.37
CA SER A 722 79.39 37.78 -44.21
C SER A 722 79.57 36.59 -45.17
N PRO A 723 79.82 36.79 -46.48
CA PRO A 723 79.98 35.70 -47.46
C PRO A 723 81.21 34.81 -47.23
N ALA A 724 82.19 35.26 -46.44
CA ALA A 724 83.50 34.60 -46.27
C ALA A 724 83.61 33.67 -45.03
N ALA A 725 82.56 33.54 -44.22
CA ALA A 725 82.61 32.81 -42.94
C ALA A 725 81.56 31.67 -42.89
N ALA A 726 81.81 30.59 -43.63
CA ALA A 726 80.93 29.40 -43.63
C ALA A 726 80.98 28.62 -42.30
N ASP A 727 82.11 28.68 -41.57
CA ASP A 727 82.36 27.87 -40.36
C ASP A 727 82.15 28.60 -39.02
N ALA A 728 81.81 29.90 -39.02
CA ALA A 728 81.58 30.65 -37.77
C ALA A 728 80.20 30.31 -37.14
N PRO A 729 80.07 30.27 -35.80
CA PRO A 729 78.76 30.14 -35.14
C PRO A 729 77.89 31.38 -35.42
N ALA A 730 76.59 31.20 -35.65
CA ALA A 730 75.69 32.33 -35.89
C ALA A 730 75.58 33.21 -34.63
N PRO A 731 75.50 34.56 -34.77
CA PRO A 731 75.39 35.45 -33.63
C PRO A 731 74.12 35.15 -32.82
N PRO A 732 74.22 34.89 -31.49
CA PRO A 732 73.06 34.62 -30.65
C PRO A 732 72.03 35.75 -30.66
N GLU A 733 72.48 37.00 -30.85
CA GLU A 733 71.62 38.17 -30.95
C GLU A 733 70.78 38.18 -32.23
N ALA A 734 71.37 37.83 -33.37
CA ALA A 734 70.65 37.75 -34.65
C ALA A 734 69.55 36.69 -34.64
N LEU A 735 69.79 35.55 -33.98
CA LEU A 735 68.78 34.50 -33.79
C LEU A 735 67.64 34.96 -32.87
N ARG A 736 67.96 35.67 -31.78
CA ARG A 736 66.94 36.27 -30.90
C ARG A 736 66.12 37.34 -31.63
N GLU A 737 66.77 38.17 -32.44
CA GLU A 737 66.11 39.22 -33.20
C GLU A 737 65.17 38.65 -34.28
N LEU A 738 65.62 37.65 -35.05
CA LEU A 738 64.76 36.95 -36.02
C LEU A 738 63.54 36.32 -35.33
N THR A 739 63.75 35.72 -34.15
CA THR A 739 62.69 35.14 -33.34
C THR A 739 61.66 36.18 -32.90
N ALA A 740 62.13 37.31 -32.36
CA ALA A 740 61.26 38.41 -31.93
C ALA A 740 60.44 38.96 -33.10
N ARG A 741 61.09 39.20 -34.25
CA ARG A 741 60.41 39.69 -35.47
C ARG A 741 59.34 38.71 -35.97
N ARG A 742 59.62 37.40 -36.00
CA ARG A 742 58.63 36.38 -36.41
C ARG A 742 57.43 36.34 -35.45
N LEU A 743 57.68 36.37 -34.14
CA LEU A 743 56.62 36.40 -33.14
C LEU A 743 55.76 37.67 -33.26
N ASP A 744 56.37 38.84 -33.49
CA ASP A 744 55.64 40.10 -33.66
C ASP A 744 54.77 40.09 -34.92
N VAL A 745 55.24 39.52 -36.03
CA VAL A 745 54.41 39.36 -37.25
C VAL A 745 53.17 38.52 -36.97
N VAL A 746 53.32 37.38 -36.25
CA VAL A 746 52.17 36.54 -35.88
C VAL A 746 51.24 37.27 -34.91
N ARG A 747 51.77 37.94 -33.88
CA ARG A 747 50.97 38.70 -32.91
C ARG A 747 50.18 39.82 -33.58
N GLN A 748 50.82 40.61 -34.45
CA GLN A 748 50.17 41.69 -35.17
C GLN A 748 49.08 41.18 -36.11
N ALA A 749 49.32 40.06 -36.80
CA ALA A 749 48.31 39.45 -37.66
C ALA A 749 47.09 38.96 -36.85
N LEU A 750 47.32 38.24 -35.75
CA LEU A 750 46.23 37.75 -34.88
C LEU A 750 45.49 38.89 -34.18
N ALA A 751 46.20 39.90 -33.69
CA ALA A 751 45.61 41.09 -33.07
C ALA A 751 44.81 41.92 -34.08
N GLY A 752 45.33 42.08 -35.31
CA GLY A 752 44.61 42.72 -36.43
C GLY A 752 43.36 41.95 -36.83
N GLY A 753 43.35 40.63 -36.66
CA GLY A 753 42.18 39.76 -36.79
C GLY A 753 41.19 39.81 -35.61
N GLY A 754 41.42 40.69 -34.62
CA GLY A 754 40.53 40.92 -33.47
C GLY A 754 40.73 39.99 -32.29
N VAL A 755 41.87 39.30 -32.17
CA VAL A 755 42.24 38.51 -31.00
C VAL A 755 42.85 39.44 -29.93
N ASP A 756 42.41 39.33 -28.67
CA ASP A 756 42.97 40.09 -27.56
C ASP A 756 44.45 39.74 -27.33
N ALA A 757 45.32 40.75 -27.32
CA ALA A 757 46.76 40.59 -27.14
C ALA A 757 47.13 39.93 -25.80
N THR A 758 46.31 40.07 -24.75
CA THR A 758 46.54 39.42 -23.44
C THR A 758 46.40 37.90 -23.49
N ARG A 759 45.75 37.37 -24.53
CA ARG A 759 45.58 35.93 -24.78
C ARG A 759 46.72 35.31 -25.58
N LEU A 760 47.64 36.14 -26.09
CA LEU A 760 48.80 35.70 -26.87
C LEU A 760 50.04 35.66 -25.97
N GLY A 761 50.39 34.48 -25.49
CA GLY A 761 51.48 34.27 -24.53
C GLY A 761 52.88 34.57 -25.06
N ALA A 762 53.83 34.73 -24.14
CA ALA A 762 55.26 34.72 -24.44
C ALA A 762 55.79 33.27 -24.58
N PRO A 763 56.86 33.04 -25.35
CA PRO A 763 57.43 31.71 -25.50
C PRO A 763 57.85 31.13 -24.14
N THR A 764 57.54 29.85 -23.92
CA THR A 764 57.87 29.10 -22.69
C THR A 764 59.37 28.87 -22.50
N ARG A 765 60.19 29.04 -23.55
CA ARG A 765 61.66 28.91 -23.50
C ARG A 765 62.34 30.23 -23.83
N ARG A 766 63.37 30.57 -23.03
CA ARG A 766 64.26 31.74 -23.26
C ARG A 766 65.23 31.55 -24.44
N VAL A 767 65.46 30.31 -24.88
CA VAL A 767 66.35 29.96 -26.00
C VAL A 767 65.53 29.25 -27.07
N PRO A 768 65.52 29.73 -28.33
CA PRO A 768 64.75 29.12 -29.41
C PRO A 768 65.30 27.72 -29.74
N LEU A 769 64.40 26.76 -29.96
CA LEU A 769 64.76 25.42 -30.42
C LEU A 769 65.29 25.53 -31.86
N VAL A 770 66.49 25.02 -32.11
CA VAL A 770 67.07 24.93 -33.47
C VAL A 770 67.02 23.48 -33.91
N GLU A 771 66.13 23.17 -34.84
CA GLU A 771 65.98 21.83 -35.40
C GLU A 771 66.94 21.58 -36.57
N ALA A 772 67.40 20.34 -36.70
CA ALA A 772 68.38 19.95 -37.72
C ALA A 772 67.82 20.00 -39.16
N ALA A 773 66.51 19.84 -39.33
CA ALA A 773 65.83 19.82 -40.62
C ALA A 773 64.45 20.50 -40.52
N GLY A 774 63.90 20.95 -41.65
CA GLY A 774 62.58 21.58 -41.74
C GLY A 774 62.60 23.08 -42.05
N MET A 775 61.41 23.69 -42.00
CA MET A 775 61.23 25.14 -42.20
C MET A 775 61.09 25.88 -40.87
N GLY A 776 61.64 27.09 -40.81
CA GLY A 776 61.45 27.99 -39.68
C GLY A 776 59.97 28.33 -39.50
N ARG A 777 59.46 28.15 -38.28
CA ARG A 777 58.02 28.20 -38.01
C ARG A 777 57.69 28.76 -36.64
N VAL A 778 56.44 29.18 -36.46
CA VAL A 778 55.85 29.49 -35.15
C VAL A 778 54.69 28.54 -34.92
N GLU A 779 54.82 27.73 -33.88
CA GLU A 779 53.77 26.83 -33.40
C GLU A 779 52.85 27.58 -32.42
N LEU A 780 51.58 27.20 -32.39
CA LEU A 780 50.59 27.77 -31.47
C LEU A 780 50.16 26.67 -30.50
N ASP A 781 50.63 26.76 -29.26
CA ASP A 781 50.25 25.88 -28.16
C ASP A 781 49.00 26.44 -27.46
N LEU A 782 47.90 25.69 -27.48
CA LEU A 782 46.62 26.13 -26.94
C LEU A 782 46.50 25.75 -25.46
N ARG A 783 46.05 26.70 -24.64
CA ARG A 783 45.81 26.49 -23.20
C ARG A 783 44.44 27.02 -22.78
N PRO A 784 43.75 26.37 -21.83
CA PRO A 784 42.48 26.87 -21.30
C PRO A 784 42.64 28.10 -20.41
#